data_AF-A0A1H0M0E7-F1
#
_entry.id   AF-A0A1H0M0E7-F1
#
_cell.length_a   1.000
_cell.length_b   1.000
_cell.length_c   1.000
_cell.angle_alpha   90.00
_cell.angle_beta   90.00
_cell.angle_gamma   90.00
#
_symmetry.space_group_name_H-M   'P 1'
#
loop_
_entity.id
_entity.type
_entity.pdbx_description
1 polymer ?
#
loop_
_entity_poly.entity_id
_entity_poly.type
_entity_poly.pdbx_seq_one_letter_code
_entity_poly.pdbx_strand_id
1 'polypeptide(L)'
;MSAVIDVQPGSTHEHEQARSGMLGDGLALGASALLTAGAGMVGWLLAARLLTASEVGATSSFVNSFILVAAIAELGLGPALLRWLPLSGGRTADLLKRVYLLVSVVAVAVGVGWLVLAGGSVTAAVPVVGGLLFVLASLGWTLFQLQDLVLTGVGAARWVPLENLLFSAARIVLLLLLGPSLGAKGLVLSWVIPTLVGVVVVNLALVVKGRSRPATDGVLPTRREVVKLVGPTYPATVFLAVLYNVVPLVVSARYGSALGAVFFIVWTGLNALDLAATGFVNAMVIRLARFSSDSRRLIRESILRSLAIFLPLLAVGFLLSHWVLGWFGPTYAAVGTDLLRVILIAFPARLMVVLVTGAHLAAGRGTVVALLQGLNAAGMMAVISLMPTPDLVWIGYGFLAIQAVIAAAGLLDLRRRSVLAGPGLDAAAVGSELSMINVQAHQEEVFTISVPPAAVSSAVEVLSGTGIRPAQPESTPPTGRSRHARPAAAGATSDVRAWLPILLAAAAVVMWFCGLRAVGPQQLHGLGLIAVLSPLTIAAYPVLVASAVLELFAGRRRTWVLTLMTLAALLLIYGLQPMIEQAARLPVGWLHAGFANYIGANGQILSNFDTRFSWPGFFAVAAFIGRAAGISDVSVMLAWAPVVLTGLATLGMRSIATAVFGHRRIAWVATWLFLLGNWSEQDYFSPQGTAFILLIGALAVTLKYLVRPGIISGGRVRLRDRVVPENSPRTRLFAQAVVVLLATALAPTHQLTPFVLIGMLALLVLWGRLYSTWLPIFAALPALAWFALGAKQFWVGQLSLITSSIGDVNGSVTQGIGQRLDGDSGHQLMVYLRIGLTCLLAVLALIGFIVLRRRGVRTWVLPVLGVSSFGLAVLQPYGGEVFMRCFLFALPWFAIGAAIALDALAGTARAKGRVRRLTAVGVVLAGIMLSTVSARGGNDAYVSVTTADVNAIHYVYAHAAAGDSVISALWYEPLRSDRVGDLTQISTDELATAANPCTTEAQITACLVAAAPNYILINPQQEAAGEILNGLAPGWSGRVLTALETKSGYRVAFEQDDAIVLQRKATG
;
A
#
# COMPACT_ATOMS: atom_id res chain seq x y z
N MET A 1 27.41 -24.05 -57.11
CA MET A 1 28.37 -22.99 -56.76
C MET A 1 27.77 -22.17 -55.64
N SER A 2 28.09 -22.55 -54.41
CA SER A 2 27.56 -21.97 -53.18
C SER A 2 28.59 -21.01 -52.61
N ALA A 3 28.28 -19.71 -52.61
CA ALA A 3 29.06 -18.71 -51.89
C ALA A 3 28.50 -18.60 -50.47
N VAL A 4 29.24 -19.15 -49.51
CA VAL A 4 29.01 -18.99 -48.08
C VAL A 4 29.50 -17.60 -47.68
N ILE A 5 28.59 -16.76 -47.21
CA ILE A 5 28.92 -15.48 -46.57
C ILE A 5 29.37 -15.78 -45.16
N ASP A 6 30.64 -15.51 -44.89
CA ASP A 6 31.30 -15.65 -43.60
C ASP A 6 30.81 -14.54 -42.66
N VAL A 7 29.98 -14.91 -41.68
CA VAL A 7 29.51 -14.00 -40.62
C VAL A 7 30.49 -14.13 -39.45
N GLN A 8 31.34 -13.11 -39.29
CA GLN A 8 32.21 -12.94 -38.13
C GLN A 8 31.40 -13.01 -36.81
N PRO A 9 31.83 -13.78 -35.80
CA PRO A 9 31.15 -13.84 -34.52
C PRO A 9 31.40 -12.56 -33.71
N GLY A 10 30.35 -11.75 -33.54
CA GLY A 10 30.36 -10.58 -32.66
C GLY A 10 30.74 -10.95 -31.22
N SER A 11 31.54 -10.09 -30.59
CA SER A 11 32.07 -10.29 -29.25
C SER A 11 30.97 -10.55 -28.21
N THR A 12 31.23 -11.43 -27.26
CA THR A 12 30.32 -11.82 -26.16
C THR A 12 29.76 -10.63 -25.35
N HIS A 13 30.43 -9.47 -25.40
CA HIS A 13 29.99 -8.21 -24.77
C HIS A 13 28.77 -7.56 -25.44
N GLU A 14 28.61 -7.64 -26.77
CA GLU A 14 27.49 -7.03 -27.48
C GLU A 14 26.18 -7.80 -27.23
N HIS A 15 26.26 -9.13 -27.12
CA HIS A 15 25.12 -9.98 -26.78
C HIS A 15 24.65 -9.79 -25.33
N GLU A 16 25.54 -9.51 -24.38
CA GLU A 16 25.19 -9.17 -22.99
C GLU A 16 24.60 -7.76 -22.86
N GLN A 17 25.12 -6.77 -23.59
CA GLN A 17 24.53 -5.42 -23.63
C GLN A 17 23.14 -5.42 -24.26
N ALA A 18 22.92 -6.16 -25.36
CA ALA A 18 21.60 -6.28 -25.99
C ALA A 18 20.55 -6.95 -25.08
N ARG A 19 20.95 -7.97 -24.30
CA ARG A 19 20.06 -8.64 -23.32
C ARG A 19 19.72 -7.75 -22.12
N SER A 20 20.67 -6.95 -21.63
CA SER A 20 20.44 -6.05 -20.49
C SER A 20 19.56 -4.83 -20.84
N GLY A 21 19.67 -4.30 -22.08
CA GLY A 21 18.81 -3.22 -22.58
C GLY A 21 17.35 -3.64 -22.72
N MET A 22 17.10 -4.82 -23.30
CA MET A 22 15.74 -5.34 -23.54
C MET A 22 14.94 -5.58 -22.26
N LEU A 23 15.60 -6.04 -21.20
CA LEU A 23 14.99 -6.23 -19.87
C LEU A 23 14.68 -4.90 -19.17
N GLY A 24 15.55 -3.90 -19.32
CA GLY A 24 15.33 -2.56 -18.81
C GLY A 24 14.18 -1.83 -19.50
N ASP A 25 14.05 -2.00 -20.82
CA ASP A 25 12.98 -1.40 -21.61
C ASP A 25 11.62 -2.03 -21.30
N GLY A 26 11.56 -3.36 -21.15
CA GLY A 26 10.33 -4.05 -20.72
C GLY A 26 9.89 -3.69 -19.29
N LEU A 27 10.83 -3.50 -18.36
CA LEU A 27 10.53 -3.02 -17.00
C LEU A 27 10.07 -1.57 -16.96
N ALA A 28 10.61 -0.71 -17.82
CA ALA A 28 10.23 0.69 -17.92
C ALA A 28 8.80 0.85 -18.43
N LEU A 29 8.49 0.19 -19.55
CA LEU A 29 7.12 0.11 -20.08
C LEU A 29 6.18 -0.47 -19.03
N GLY A 30 6.67 -1.45 -18.27
CA GLY A 30 6.01 -2.10 -17.16
C GLY A 30 5.58 -1.27 -15.97
N ALA A 31 6.43 -0.33 -15.57
CA ALA A 31 6.14 0.59 -14.48
C ALA A 31 5.29 1.79 -14.92
N SER A 32 5.45 2.22 -16.18
CA SER A 32 4.73 3.36 -16.81
C SER A 32 3.20 3.25 -16.71
N ALA A 33 2.60 2.39 -17.51
CA ALA A 33 1.68 1.39 -17.03
C ALA A 33 0.93 1.57 -15.70
N LEU A 34 1.48 1.02 -14.60
CA LEU A 34 0.87 0.86 -13.30
C LEU A 34 0.63 2.25 -12.71
N LEU A 35 1.59 3.14 -12.95
CA LEU A 35 1.50 4.54 -12.59
C LEU A 35 0.41 5.26 -13.39
N THR A 36 0.27 4.95 -14.68
CA THR A 36 -0.73 5.56 -15.57
C THR A 36 -2.13 5.07 -15.22
N ALA A 37 -2.31 3.77 -14.96
CA ALA A 37 -3.56 3.17 -14.48
C ALA A 37 -4.01 3.74 -13.13
N GLY A 38 -3.08 3.76 -12.17
CA GLY A 38 -3.34 4.35 -10.86
C GLY A 38 -3.68 5.83 -10.96
N ALA A 39 -2.93 6.60 -11.76
CA ALA A 39 -3.21 8.01 -11.97
C ALA A 39 -4.51 8.27 -12.73
N GLY A 40 -4.88 7.41 -13.68
CA GLY A 40 -6.15 7.43 -14.40
C GLY A 40 -7.33 7.24 -13.45
N MET A 41 -7.27 6.20 -12.61
CA MET A 41 -8.27 5.93 -11.57
C MET A 41 -8.37 7.07 -10.55
N VAL A 42 -7.24 7.63 -10.10
CA VAL A 42 -7.23 8.82 -9.22
C VAL A 42 -7.85 10.02 -9.92
N GLY A 43 -7.55 10.25 -11.19
CA GLY A 43 -8.14 11.34 -11.97
C GLY A 43 -9.66 11.21 -12.08
N TRP A 44 -10.18 10.00 -12.29
CA TRP A 44 -11.62 9.75 -12.34
C TRP A 44 -12.29 9.82 -10.97
N LEU A 45 -11.61 9.38 -9.91
CA LEU A 45 -12.06 9.56 -8.53
C LEU A 45 -12.20 11.06 -8.19
N LEU A 46 -11.18 11.86 -8.52
CA LEU A 46 -11.23 13.31 -8.35
C LEU A 46 -12.33 13.94 -9.20
N ALA A 47 -12.51 13.51 -10.45
CA ALA A 47 -13.59 14.00 -11.30
C ALA A 47 -14.97 13.72 -10.68
N ALA A 48 -15.21 12.51 -10.17
CA ALA A 48 -16.47 12.13 -9.51
C ALA A 48 -16.73 12.90 -8.21
N ARG A 49 -15.67 13.40 -7.56
CA ARG A 49 -15.76 14.22 -6.35
C ARG A 49 -15.93 15.71 -6.60
N LEU A 50 -15.39 16.21 -7.71
CA LEU A 50 -15.43 17.63 -8.06
C LEU A 50 -16.62 17.98 -8.94
N LEU A 51 -17.18 17.01 -9.65
CA LEU A 51 -18.22 17.20 -10.66
C LEU A 51 -19.44 16.34 -10.37
N THR A 52 -20.57 16.69 -10.97
CA THR A 52 -21.79 15.87 -10.90
C THR A 52 -21.67 14.62 -11.75
N ALA A 53 -22.41 13.56 -11.39
CA ALA A 53 -22.41 12.31 -12.17
C ALA A 53 -22.81 12.54 -13.65
N SER A 54 -23.71 13.49 -13.93
CA SER A 54 -24.10 13.83 -15.31
C SER A 54 -22.95 14.46 -16.10
N GLU A 55 -22.15 15.33 -15.50
CA GLU A 55 -20.97 15.94 -16.12
C GLU A 55 -19.86 14.92 -16.36
N VAL A 56 -19.63 14.02 -15.39
CA VAL A 56 -18.68 12.91 -15.53
C VAL A 56 -19.13 11.99 -16.67
N GLY A 57 -20.42 11.68 -16.78
CA GLY A 57 -20.97 10.84 -17.84
C GLY A 57 -20.94 11.48 -19.24
N ALA A 58 -21.21 12.78 -19.32
CA ALA A 58 -21.07 13.52 -20.58
C ALA A 58 -19.61 13.53 -21.05
N THR A 59 -18.68 13.73 -20.10
CA THR A 59 -17.25 13.75 -20.42
C THR A 59 -16.70 12.35 -20.74
N SER A 60 -17.12 11.31 -20.01
CA SER A 60 -16.72 9.93 -20.34
C SER A 60 -17.20 9.52 -21.73
N SER A 61 -18.35 10.04 -22.17
CA SER A 61 -18.84 9.84 -23.55
C SER A 61 -17.93 10.52 -24.59
N PHE A 62 -17.48 11.76 -24.32
CA PHE A 62 -16.48 12.41 -25.17
C PHE A 62 -15.16 11.60 -25.21
N VAL A 63 -14.69 11.14 -24.04
CA VAL A 63 -13.44 10.38 -23.88
C VAL A 63 -13.48 9.05 -24.63
N ASN A 64 -14.46 8.20 -24.32
CA ASN A 64 -14.62 6.90 -24.99
C ASN A 64 -14.72 7.05 -26.52
N SER A 65 -15.36 8.11 -27.00
CA SER A 65 -15.50 8.36 -28.43
C SER A 65 -14.17 8.68 -29.11
N PHE A 66 -13.32 9.54 -28.54
CA PHE A 66 -12.06 9.87 -29.22
C PHE A 66 -11.04 8.72 -29.12
N ILE A 67 -11.08 7.94 -28.03
CA ILE A 67 -10.28 6.70 -27.90
C ILE A 67 -10.73 5.65 -28.90
N LEU A 68 -12.04 5.48 -29.12
CA LEU A 68 -12.57 4.59 -30.16
C LEU A 68 -12.04 4.99 -31.55
N VAL A 69 -12.16 6.29 -31.88
CA VAL A 69 -11.65 6.83 -33.15
C VAL A 69 -10.16 6.55 -33.30
N ALA A 70 -9.37 6.78 -32.25
CA ALA A 70 -7.93 6.54 -32.30
C ALA A 70 -7.58 5.06 -32.49
N ALA A 71 -8.26 4.15 -31.80
CA ALA A 71 -8.05 2.71 -31.96
C ALA A 71 -8.36 2.22 -33.39
N ILE A 72 -9.36 2.79 -34.05
CA ILE A 72 -9.67 2.51 -35.47
C ILE A 72 -8.63 3.17 -36.38
N ALA A 73 -8.28 4.43 -36.10
CA ALA A 73 -7.42 5.24 -36.95
C ALA A 73 -5.95 4.80 -36.95
N GLU A 74 -5.51 4.12 -35.90
CA GLU A 74 -4.15 3.56 -35.83
C GLU A 74 -3.93 2.41 -36.83
N LEU A 75 -5.00 1.78 -37.34
CA LEU A 75 -4.95 0.70 -38.32
C LEU A 75 -4.11 -0.52 -37.90
N GLY A 76 -3.84 -0.69 -36.60
CA GLY A 76 -2.94 -1.74 -36.09
C GLY A 76 -1.47 -1.55 -36.50
N LEU A 77 -1.07 -0.34 -36.90
CA LEU A 77 0.28 -0.05 -37.41
C LEU A 77 1.31 0.18 -36.31
N GLY A 78 0.91 0.66 -35.12
CA GLY A 78 1.83 0.93 -34.02
C GLY A 78 2.70 -0.27 -33.62
N PRO A 79 2.13 -1.45 -33.41
CA PRO A 79 2.90 -2.67 -33.19
C PRO A 79 3.86 -3.04 -34.32
N ALA A 80 3.42 -2.87 -35.56
CA ALA A 80 4.21 -3.18 -36.73
C ALA A 80 5.43 -2.24 -36.84
N LEU A 81 5.33 -1.01 -36.32
CA LEU A 81 6.46 -0.09 -36.20
C LEU A 81 7.57 -0.62 -35.30
N LEU A 82 7.27 -1.39 -34.25
CA LEU A 82 8.31 -2.00 -33.40
C LEU A 82 9.22 -2.96 -34.17
N ARG A 83 8.70 -3.55 -35.25
CA ARG A 83 9.47 -4.41 -36.17
C ARG A 83 10.16 -3.60 -37.26
N TRP A 84 9.50 -2.60 -37.84
CA TRP A 84 10.03 -1.88 -39.01
C TRP A 84 10.99 -0.74 -38.66
N LEU A 85 10.79 -0.04 -37.53
CA LEU A 85 11.63 1.09 -37.15
C LEU A 85 13.11 0.70 -36.94
N PRO A 86 13.44 -0.41 -36.27
CA PRO A 86 14.84 -0.84 -36.12
C PRO A 86 15.54 -1.13 -37.46
N LEU A 87 14.80 -1.56 -38.49
CA LEU A 87 15.32 -1.95 -39.81
C LEU A 87 15.35 -0.80 -40.84
N SER A 88 14.75 0.34 -40.48
CA SER A 88 14.50 1.43 -41.42
C SER A 88 15.71 2.33 -41.72
N GLY A 89 16.83 2.21 -40.99
CA GLY A 89 18.10 2.92 -41.26
C GLY A 89 17.93 4.42 -41.55
N GLY A 90 18.58 4.93 -42.60
CA GLY A 90 18.42 6.32 -43.06
C GLY A 90 17.01 6.69 -43.54
N ARG A 91 16.12 5.72 -43.73
CA ARG A 91 14.73 5.90 -44.20
C ARG A 91 13.71 5.98 -43.05
N THR A 92 14.14 6.00 -41.78
CA THR A 92 13.24 6.15 -40.62
C THR A 92 12.32 7.37 -40.75
N ALA A 93 12.84 8.51 -41.21
CA ALA A 93 12.05 9.74 -41.37
C ALA A 93 10.93 9.56 -42.41
N ASP A 94 11.20 8.86 -43.51
CA ASP A 94 10.19 8.61 -44.55
C ASP A 94 9.12 7.62 -44.08
N LEU A 95 9.51 6.59 -43.32
CA LEU A 95 8.57 5.66 -42.70
C LEU A 95 7.64 6.40 -41.72
N LEU A 96 8.21 7.19 -40.81
CA LEU A 96 7.44 7.96 -39.83
C LEU A 96 6.51 8.98 -40.51
N LYS A 97 6.99 9.73 -41.51
CA LYS A 97 6.16 10.67 -42.27
C LYS A 97 4.95 9.98 -42.91
N ARG A 98 5.17 8.83 -43.57
CA ARG A 98 4.09 8.08 -44.24
C ARG A 98 3.06 7.56 -43.24
N VAL A 99 3.53 6.99 -42.11
CA VAL A 99 2.63 6.44 -41.10
C VAL A 99 1.86 7.56 -40.39
N TYR A 100 2.53 8.64 -39.97
CA TYR A 100 1.88 9.79 -39.32
C TYR A 100 0.84 10.44 -40.23
N LEU A 101 1.16 10.63 -41.52
CA LEU A 101 0.21 11.16 -42.48
C LEU A 101 -1.01 10.24 -42.64
N LEU A 102 -0.77 8.93 -42.79
CA LEU A 102 -1.85 7.95 -42.93
C LEU A 102 -2.77 7.93 -41.71
N VAL A 103 -2.23 7.74 -40.50
CA VAL A 103 -3.05 7.69 -39.28
C VAL A 103 -3.73 9.03 -38.99
N SER A 104 -3.12 10.17 -39.34
CA SER A 104 -3.75 11.49 -39.16
C SER A 104 -4.95 11.67 -40.10
N VAL A 105 -4.81 11.33 -41.38
CA VAL A 105 -5.90 11.42 -42.36
C VAL A 105 -7.05 10.50 -41.95
N VAL A 106 -6.75 9.27 -41.52
CA VAL A 106 -7.77 8.32 -41.07
C VAL A 106 -8.41 8.79 -39.76
N ALA A 107 -7.64 9.32 -38.80
CA ALA A 107 -8.19 9.86 -37.54
C ALA A 107 -9.17 11.01 -37.77
N VAL A 108 -8.83 11.93 -38.68
CA VAL A 108 -9.73 13.03 -39.05
C VAL A 108 -10.97 12.49 -39.77
N ALA A 109 -10.81 11.60 -40.75
CA ALA A 109 -11.94 11.04 -41.51
C ALA A 109 -12.90 10.24 -40.61
N VAL A 110 -12.36 9.34 -39.77
CA VAL A 110 -13.14 8.54 -38.83
C VAL A 110 -13.74 9.42 -37.72
N GLY A 111 -13.00 10.42 -37.23
CA GLY A 111 -13.50 11.37 -36.24
C GLY A 111 -14.67 12.22 -36.75
N VAL A 112 -14.57 12.75 -37.97
CA VAL A 112 -15.67 13.48 -38.62
C VAL A 112 -16.85 12.54 -38.88
N GLY A 113 -16.61 11.32 -39.37
CA GLY A 113 -17.65 10.32 -39.55
C GLY A 113 -18.37 9.97 -38.24
N TRP A 114 -17.62 9.84 -37.13
CA TRP A 114 -18.19 9.58 -35.82
C TRP A 114 -19.03 10.75 -35.29
N LEU A 115 -18.63 12.00 -35.56
CA LEU A 115 -19.45 13.17 -35.23
C LEU A 115 -20.77 13.20 -36.00
N VAL A 116 -20.82 12.69 -37.23
CA VAL A 116 -22.09 12.57 -37.98
C VAL A 116 -23.00 11.52 -37.34
N LEU A 117 -22.44 10.39 -36.89
CA LEU A 117 -23.21 9.28 -36.31
C LEU A 117 -23.65 9.51 -34.86
N ALA A 118 -22.80 10.17 -34.05
CA ALA A 118 -22.97 10.26 -32.60
C ALA A 118 -22.74 11.69 -32.04
N GLY A 119 -22.76 12.71 -32.89
CA GLY A 119 -22.40 14.09 -32.52
C GLY A 119 -23.13 14.63 -31.29
N GLY A 120 -24.44 14.38 -31.17
CA GLY A 120 -25.23 14.85 -30.03
C GLY A 120 -24.75 14.33 -28.66
N SER A 121 -24.33 13.07 -28.58
CA SER A 121 -23.80 12.49 -27.32
C SER A 121 -22.32 12.84 -27.11
N VAL A 122 -21.55 12.97 -28.19
CA VAL A 122 -20.13 13.35 -28.15
C VAL A 122 -19.96 14.80 -27.69
N THR A 123 -20.70 15.74 -28.26
CA THR A 123 -20.52 17.17 -27.99
C THR A 123 -21.30 17.66 -26.78
N ALA A 124 -22.04 16.78 -26.08
CA ALA A 124 -22.85 17.14 -24.91
C ALA A 124 -22.05 17.86 -23.81
N ALA A 125 -20.78 17.46 -23.60
CA ALA A 125 -19.90 18.08 -22.61
C ALA A 125 -19.42 19.50 -23.02
N VAL A 126 -19.36 19.79 -24.32
CA VAL A 126 -18.85 21.07 -24.87
C VAL A 126 -19.64 21.45 -26.14
N PRO A 127 -20.90 21.93 -26.04
CA PRO A 127 -21.78 22.02 -27.20
C PRO A 127 -21.32 22.97 -28.31
N VAL A 128 -20.65 24.07 -27.95
CA VAL A 128 -20.30 25.16 -28.88
C VAL A 128 -19.05 24.85 -29.72
N VAL A 129 -18.00 24.32 -29.09
CA VAL A 129 -16.71 24.02 -29.74
C VAL A 129 -16.39 22.53 -29.78
N GLY A 130 -17.33 21.68 -29.36
CA GLY A 130 -17.13 20.26 -29.13
C GLY A 130 -16.72 19.48 -30.37
N GLY A 131 -17.27 19.81 -31.54
CA GLY A 131 -16.90 19.14 -32.79
C GLY A 131 -15.44 19.35 -33.16
N LEU A 132 -14.96 20.60 -33.13
CA LEU A 132 -13.54 20.91 -33.39
C LEU A 132 -12.64 20.29 -32.32
N LEU A 133 -13.02 20.46 -31.04
CA LEU A 133 -12.25 19.93 -29.93
C LEU A 133 -12.16 18.40 -29.98
N PHE A 134 -13.22 17.72 -30.43
CA PHE A 134 -13.27 16.28 -30.62
C PHE A 134 -12.31 15.82 -31.72
N VAL A 135 -12.33 16.46 -32.89
CA VAL A 135 -11.40 16.11 -33.99
C VAL A 135 -9.95 16.31 -33.55
N LEU A 136 -9.66 17.39 -32.83
CA LEU A 136 -8.32 17.63 -32.26
C LEU A 136 -7.95 16.59 -31.20
N ALA A 137 -8.90 16.20 -30.33
CA ALA A 137 -8.68 15.15 -29.33
C ALA A 137 -8.42 13.79 -29.99
N SER A 138 -9.21 13.41 -31.00
CA SER A 138 -9.04 12.16 -31.76
C SER A 138 -7.69 12.12 -32.47
N LEU A 139 -7.33 13.20 -33.17
CA LEU A 139 -6.03 13.30 -33.84
C LEU A 139 -4.89 13.26 -32.81
N GLY A 140 -4.97 14.10 -31.78
CA GLY A 140 -3.97 14.20 -30.73
C GLY A 140 -3.75 12.86 -30.03
N TRP A 141 -4.81 12.19 -29.64
CA TRP A 141 -4.72 10.89 -28.96
C TRP A 141 -4.17 9.79 -29.88
N THR A 142 -4.60 9.74 -31.14
CA THR A 142 -4.04 8.80 -32.14
C THR A 142 -2.53 8.98 -32.30
N LEU A 143 -2.05 10.23 -32.33
CA LEU A 143 -0.62 10.51 -32.44
C LEU A 143 0.12 10.23 -31.13
N PHE A 144 -0.46 10.59 -29.99
CA PHE A 144 0.13 10.39 -28.67
C PHE A 144 0.33 8.89 -28.38
N GLN A 145 -0.69 8.05 -28.60
CA GLN A 145 -0.53 6.59 -28.43
C GLN A 145 0.48 5.99 -29.42
N LEU A 146 0.54 6.51 -30.65
CA LEU A 146 1.50 6.05 -31.65
C LEU A 146 2.94 6.43 -31.26
N GLN A 147 3.13 7.57 -30.59
CA GLN A 147 4.44 8.06 -30.16
C GLN A 147 5.12 7.14 -29.15
N ASP A 148 4.37 6.52 -28.23
CA ASP A 148 4.91 5.53 -27.30
C ASP A 148 5.62 4.38 -28.03
N LEU A 149 5.00 3.91 -29.12
CA LEU A 149 5.50 2.82 -29.95
C LEU A 149 6.63 3.27 -30.85
N VAL A 150 6.58 4.51 -31.34
CA VAL A 150 7.67 5.13 -32.10
C VAL A 150 8.91 5.28 -31.22
N LEU A 151 8.77 5.87 -30.03
CA LEU A 151 9.85 6.02 -29.05
C LEU A 151 10.45 4.66 -28.71
N THR A 152 9.62 3.64 -28.51
CA THR A 152 10.08 2.28 -28.25
C THR A 152 10.84 1.71 -29.46
N GLY A 153 10.28 1.77 -30.67
CA GLY A 153 10.89 1.26 -31.89
C GLY A 153 12.19 1.97 -32.30
N VAL A 154 12.39 3.23 -31.89
CA VAL A 154 13.65 3.96 -32.08
C VAL A 154 14.65 3.77 -30.93
N GLY A 155 14.44 2.85 -30.00
CA GLY A 155 15.35 2.61 -28.86
C GLY A 155 15.35 3.75 -27.84
N ALA A 156 14.20 4.39 -27.67
CA ALA A 156 13.94 5.47 -26.71
C ALA A 156 12.86 5.09 -25.68
N ALA A 157 12.53 3.81 -25.53
CA ALA A 157 11.47 3.28 -24.65
C ALA A 157 11.50 3.85 -23.22
N ARG A 158 12.69 4.18 -22.71
CA ARG A 158 12.89 4.84 -21.40
C ARG A 158 12.20 6.20 -21.22
N TRP A 159 11.79 6.87 -22.30
CA TRP A 159 11.09 8.17 -22.26
C TRP A 159 9.57 8.02 -22.09
N VAL A 160 9.01 6.89 -22.54
CA VAL A 160 7.57 6.58 -22.46
C VAL A 160 7.02 6.70 -21.03
N PRO A 161 7.70 6.20 -19.96
CA PRO A 161 7.22 6.39 -18.59
C PRO A 161 7.22 7.84 -18.12
N LEU A 162 8.20 8.63 -18.56
CA LEU A 162 8.30 10.03 -18.16
C LEU A 162 7.19 10.84 -18.84
N GLU A 163 6.97 10.61 -20.13
CA GLU A 163 5.89 11.21 -20.90
C GLU A 163 4.52 10.94 -20.28
N ASN A 164 4.20 9.67 -20.03
CA ASN A 164 2.91 9.27 -19.44
C ASN A 164 2.71 9.81 -18.02
N LEU A 165 3.79 9.89 -17.22
CA LEU A 165 3.74 10.48 -15.88
C LEU A 165 3.48 12.00 -15.94
N LEU A 166 4.18 12.71 -16.83
CA LEU A 166 3.99 14.15 -17.03
C LEU A 166 2.59 14.45 -17.56
N PHE A 167 2.09 13.66 -18.51
CA PHE A 167 0.72 13.74 -19.00
C PHE A 167 -0.29 13.56 -17.86
N SER A 168 -0.13 12.49 -17.07
CA SER A 168 -1.06 12.18 -15.96
C SER A 168 -1.05 13.26 -14.88
N ALA A 169 0.13 13.76 -14.51
CA ALA A 169 0.28 14.85 -13.55
C ALA A 169 -0.35 16.15 -14.07
N ALA A 170 -0.06 16.52 -15.33
CA ALA A 170 -0.63 17.70 -15.96
C ALA A 170 -2.16 17.61 -16.05
N ARG A 171 -2.70 16.45 -16.42
CA ARG A 171 -4.15 16.18 -16.45
C ARG A 171 -4.78 16.39 -15.07
N ILE A 172 -4.21 15.82 -14.01
CA ILE A 172 -4.74 15.98 -12.64
C ILE A 172 -4.68 17.45 -12.21
N VAL A 173 -3.55 18.13 -12.42
CA VAL A 173 -3.40 19.54 -12.07
C VAL A 173 -4.43 20.41 -12.81
N LEU A 174 -4.57 20.20 -14.12
CA LEU A 174 -5.57 20.93 -14.92
C LEU A 174 -7.00 20.61 -14.50
N LEU A 175 -7.31 19.36 -14.12
CA LEU A 175 -8.61 19.01 -13.58
C LEU A 175 -8.91 19.74 -12.27
N LEU A 176 -7.93 19.84 -11.36
CA LEU A 176 -8.11 20.57 -10.10
C LEU A 176 -8.30 22.07 -10.32
N LEU A 177 -7.63 22.64 -11.33
CA LEU A 177 -7.72 24.07 -11.65
C LEU A 177 -8.99 24.43 -12.44
N LEU A 178 -9.38 23.59 -13.41
CA LEU A 178 -10.44 23.88 -14.37
C LEU A 178 -11.76 23.19 -14.04
N GLY A 179 -11.74 22.05 -13.36
CA GLY A 179 -12.94 21.27 -13.02
C GLY A 179 -13.97 22.07 -12.23
N PRO A 180 -13.62 22.69 -11.09
CA PRO A 180 -14.57 23.45 -10.28
C PRO A 180 -15.22 24.64 -10.99
N SER A 181 -14.52 25.26 -11.95
CA SER A 181 -14.98 26.48 -12.64
C SER A 181 -15.64 26.22 -14.00
N LEU A 182 -15.22 25.17 -14.71
CA LEU A 182 -15.66 24.87 -16.08
C LEU A 182 -16.44 23.55 -16.20
N GLY A 183 -16.67 22.83 -15.10
CA GLY A 183 -17.47 21.60 -15.08
C GLY A 183 -16.94 20.53 -16.05
N ALA A 184 -17.85 19.93 -16.82
CA ALA A 184 -17.53 18.96 -17.88
C ALA A 184 -16.50 19.47 -18.91
N LYS A 185 -16.57 20.76 -19.27
CA LYS A 185 -15.60 21.37 -20.20
C LYS A 185 -14.19 21.41 -19.60
N GLY A 186 -14.08 21.69 -18.30
CA GLY A 186 -12.79 21.65 -17.57
C GLY A 186 -12.17 20.26 -17.58
N LEU A 187 -12.99 19.22 -17.37
CA LEU A 187 -12.54 17.83 -17.45
C LEU A 187 -12.11 17.45 -18.88
N VAL A 188 -12.85 17.82 -19.92
CA VAL A 188 -12.43 17.58 -21.32
C VAL A 188 -11.10 18.27 -21.63
N LEU A 189 -10.93 19.54 -21.24
CA LEU A 189 -9.69 20.28 -21.47
C LEU A 189 -8.49 19.67 -20.75
N SER A 190 -8.70 19.07 -19.57
CA SER A 190 -7.64 18.37 -18.85
C SER A 190 -7.09 17.14 -19.59
N TRP A 191 -7.87 16.55 -20.50
CA TRP A 191 -7.42 15.51 -21.42
C TRP A 191 -6.76 16.09 -22.67
N VAL A 192 -7.41 17.06 -23.31
CA VAL A 192 -6.99 17.55 -24.63
C VAL A 192 -5.69 18.34 -24.56
N ILE A 193 -5.53 19.25 -23.60
CA ILE A 193 -4.37 20.15 -23.54
C ILE A 193 -3.06 19.36 -23.34
N PRO A 194 -2.93 18.46 -22.34
CA PRO A 194 -1.70 17.71 -22.16
C PRO A 194 -1.40 16.76 -23.34
N THR A 195 -2.43 16.20 -23.98
CA THR A 195 -2.26 15.35 -25.16
C THR A 195 -1.61 16.12 -26.31
N LEU A 196 -2.16 17.28 -26.68
CA LEU A 196 -1.63 18.09 -27.79
C LEU A 196 -0.23 18.61 -27.50
N VAL A 197 0.03 19.05 -26.26
CA VAL A 197 1.36 19.50 -25.82
C VAL A 197 2.36 18.33 -25.87
N GLY A 198 1.99 17.16 -25.36
CA GLY A 198 2.81 15.95 -25.41
C GLY A 198 3.22 15.58 -26.83
N VAL A 199 2.25 15.59 -27.76
CA VAL A 199 2.50 15.30 -29.19
C VAL A 199 3.55 16.22 -29.78
N VAL A 200 3.46 17.52 -29.51
CA VAL A 200 4.44 18.51 -30.01
C VAL A 200 5.82 18.27 -29.38
N VAL A 201 5.88 18.12 -28.06
CA VAL A 201 7.14 17.95 -27.31
C VAL A 201 7.90 16.70 -27.77
N VAL A 202 7.21 15.57 -27.92
CA VAL A 202 7.84 14.32 -28.36
C VAL A 202 8.30 14.40 -29.80
N ASN A 203 7.51 14.99 -30.70
CA ASN A 203 7.93 15.18 -32.09
C ASN A 203 9.18 16.05 -32.19
N LEU A 204 9.28 17.13 -31.41
CA LEU A 204 10.50 17.95 -31.33
C LEU A 204 11.70 17.12 -30.83
N ALA A 205 11.51 16.31 -29.79
CA ALA A 205 12.55 15.44 -29.26
C ALA A 205 13.01 14.38 -30.28
N LEU A 206 12.08 13.80 -31.03
CA LEU A 206 12.37 12.83 -32.10
C LEU A 206 13.17 13.46 -33.24
N VAL A 207 12.86 14.70 -33.64
CA VAL A 207 13.62 15.44 -34.66
C VAL A 207 15.05 15.70 -34.19
N VAL A 208 15.24 16.14 -32.94
CA VAL A 208 16.57 16.37 -32.36
C VAL A 208 17.38 15.07 -32.31
N LYS A 209 16.79 13.98 -31.83
CA LYS A 209 17.47 12.67 -31.72
C LYS A 209 17.75 12.03 -33.09
N GLY A 210 16.88 12.23 -34.07
CA GLY A 210 17.02 11.73 -35.43
C GLY A 210 18.21 12.32 -36.18
N ARG A 211 18.62 13.56 -35.86
CA ARG A 211 19.80 14.23 -36.45
C ARG A 211 21.14 13.59 -36.04
N SER A 212 21.16 12.80 -34.97
CA SER A 212 22.39 12.20 -34.42
C SER A 212 22.63 10.75 -34.85
N ARG A 213 21.82 10.18 -35.76
CA ARG A 213 21.95 8.78 -36.20
C ARG A 213 22.86 8.62 -37.42
N PRO A 214 23.76 7.62 -37.45
CA PRO A 214 24.55 7.30 -38.64
C PRO A 214 23.63 6.88 -39.80
N ALA A 215 23.92 7.36 -41.01
CA ALA A 215 23.19 6.96 -42.21
C ALA A 215 23.59 5.54 -42.63
N THR A 216 22.73 4.56 -42.34
CA THR A 216 22.86 3.17 -42.82
C THR A 216 21.78 2.88 -43.87
N ASP A 217 22.04 1.93 -44.77
CA ASP A 217 21.04 1.48 -45.74
C ASP A 217 19.83 0.88 -45.03
N GLY A 218 18.65 1.45 -45.30
CA GLY A 218 17.41 1.13 -44.61
C GLY A 218 16.36 0.50 -45.53
N VAL A 219 15.64 -0.51 -45.02
CA VAL A 219 14.58 -1.21 -45.77
C VAL A 219 13.21 -0.77 -45.28
N LEU A 220 12.29 -0.49 -46.22
CA LEU A 220 10.89 -0.20 -45.91
C LEU A 220 10.01 -1.44 -46.15
N PRO A 221 8.93 -1.62 -45.37
CA PRO A 221 8.04 -2.76 -45.54
C PRO A 221 7.29 -2.71 -46.88
N THR A 222 7.10 -3.88 -47.48
CA THR A 222 6.30 -4.01 -48.72
C THR A 222 4.80 -4.05 -48.38
N ARG A 223 3.93 -3.66 -49.33
CA ARG A 223 2.47 -3.71 -49.14
C ARG A 223 1.97 -5.10 -48.72
N ARG A 224 2.55 -6.16 -49.29
CA ARG A 224 2.21 -7.55 -48.96
C ARG A 224 2.60 -7.91 -47.53
N GLU A 225 3.73 -7.41 -47.03
CA GLU A 225 4.16 -7.60 -45.65
C GLU A 225 3.25 -6.87 -44.66
N VAL A 226 2.83 -5.64 -44.97
CA VAL A 226 1.87 -4.87 -44.16
C VAL A 226 0.55 -5.63 -44.01
N VAL A 227 -0.05 -6.07 -45.11
CA VAL A 227 -1.35 -6.78 -45.10
C VAL A 227 -1.25 -8.13 -44.41
N LYS A 228 -0.18 -8.90 -44.65
CA LYS A 228 0.02 -10.22 -44.04
C LYS A 228 0.22 -10.12 -42.53
N LEU A 229 0.93 -9.09 -42.07
CA LEU A 229 1.21 -8.87 -40.66
C LEU A 229 -0.06 -8.36 -39.96
N VAL A 230 -0.59 -7.21 -40.37
CA VAL A 230 -1.66 -6.48 -39.66
C VAL A 230 -3.04 -7.10 -39.87
N GLY A 231 -3.32 -7.64 -41.05
CA GLY A 231 -4.65 -8.09 -41.46
C GLY A 231 -5.34 -9.08 -40.50
N PRO A 232 -4.65 -10.14 -40.01
CA PRO A 232 -5.27 -11.13 -39.13
C PRO A 232 -5.60 -10.64 -37.71
N THR A 233 -5.00 -9.54 -37.25
CA THR A 233 -5.09 -9.09 -35.84
C THR A 233 -5.85 -7.78 -35.68
N TYR A 234 -5.84 -6.90 -36.69
CA TYR A 234 -6.53 -5.61 -36.65
C TYR A 234 -8.04 -5.69 -36.34
N PRO A 235 -8.83 -6.63 -36.92
CA PRO A 235 -10.24 -6.76 -36.56
C PRO A 235 -10.46 -7.09 -35.08
N ALA A 236 -9.57 -7.85 -34.46
CA ALA A 236 -9.66 -8.17 -33.03
C ALA A 236 -9.49 -6.91 -32.16
N THR A 237 -8.55 -6.04 -32.53
CA THR A 237 -8.36 -4.72 -31.93
C THR A 237 -9.62 -3.89 -32.10
N VAL A 238 -10.17 -3.75 -33.31
CA VAL A 238 -11.41 -2.97 -33.51
C VAL A 238 -12.57 -3.49 -32.64
N PHE A 239 -12.80 -4.81 -32.57
CA PHE A 239 -13.88 -5.36 -31.74
C PHE A 239 -13.67 -5.13 -30.25
N LEU A 240 -12.43 -5.21 -29.77
CA LEU A 240 -12.12 -4.89 -28.38
C LEU A 240 -12.32 -3.39 -28.09
N ALA A 241 -12.04 -2.51 -29.08
CA ALA A 241 -12.34 -1.07 -29.01
C ALA A 241 -13.83 -0.85 -28.78
N VAL A 242 -14.64 -1.52 -29.59
CA VAL A 242 -16.11 -1.45 -29.54
C VAL A 242 -16.60 -1.93 -28.17
N LEU A 243 -16.09 -3.06 -27.68
CA LEU A 243 -16.47 -3.59 -26.37
C LEU A 243 -16.21 -2.59 -25.25
N TYR A 244 -15.06 -1.92 -25.22
CA TYR A 244 -14.72 -1.06 -24.09
C TYR A 244 -15.19 0.38 -24.22
N ASN A 245 -15.33 0.89 -25.44
CA ASN A 245 -15.63 2.30 -25.67
C ASN A 245 -17.07 2.52 -26.15
N VAL A 246 -17.64 1.63 -26.97
CA VAL A 246 -19.02 1.80 -27.47
C VAL A 246 -20.05 1.36 -26.43
N VAL A 247 -19.77 0.29 -25.67
CA VAL A 247 -20.70 -0.20 -24.64
C VAL A 247 -21.05 0.88 -23.60
N PRO A 248 -20.09 1.58 -22.95
CA PRO A 248 -20.43 2.68 -22.05
C PRO A 248 -21.16 3.84 -22.75
N LEU A 249 -20.83 4.11 -24.03
CA LEU A 249 -21.51 5.15 -24.81
C LEU A 249 -22.98 4.84 -25.03
N VAL A 250 -23.31 3.60 -25.37
CA VAL A 250 -24.71 3.17 -25.57
C VAL A 250 -25.48 3.22 -24.25
N VAL A 251 -24.86 2.82 -23.13
CA VAL A 251 -25.49 2.93 -21.81
C VAL A 251 -25.78 4.39 -21.47
N SER A 252 -24.81 5.28 -21.69
CA SER A 252 -24.98 6.74 -21.47
C SER A 252 -26.06 7.34 -22.37
N ALA A 253 -26.09 6.95 -23.66
CA ALA A 253 -27.08 7.43 -24.62
C ALA A 253 -28.51 6.92 -24.33
N ARG A 254 -28.64 5.68 -23.85
CA ARG A 254 -29.94 5.04 -23.61
C ARG A 254 -30.55 5.42 -22.25
N TYR A 255 -29.73 5.48 -21.22
CA TYR A 255 -30.20 5.64 -19.83
C TYR A 255 -29.79 6.98 -19.20
N GLY A 256 -29.14 7.85 -19.96
CA GLY A 256 -28.71 9.18 -19.52
C GLY A 256 -27.29 9.20 -18.94
N SER A 257 -26.69 10.40 -18.93
CA SER A 257 -25.27 10.57 -18.57
C SER A 257 -24.97 10.21 -17.12
N ALA A 258 -25.89 10.42 -16.17
CA ALA A 258 -25.66 10.08 -14.77
C ALA A 258 -25.47 8.56 -14.56
N LEU A 259 -26.37 7.73 -15.14
CA LEU A 259 -26.22 6.26 -15.11
C LEU A 259 -25.04 5.80 -15.97
N GLY A 260 -24.80 6.47 -17.10
CA GLY A 260 -23.61 6.27 -17.93
C GLY A 260 -22.31 6.48 -17.16
N ALA A 261 -22.25 7.42 -16.23
CA ALA A 261 -21.08 7.66 -15.38
C ALA A 261 -20.84 6.53 -14.38
N VAL A 262 -21.90 6.04 -13.73
CA VAL A 262 -21.81 4.90 -12.80
C VAL A 262 -21.33 3.65 -13.53
N PHE A 263 -21.95 3.35 -14.67
CA PHE A 263 -21.52 2.24 -15.52
C PHE A 263 -20.07 2.41 -15.96
N PHE A 264 -19.68 3.59 -16.43
CA PHE A 264 -18.33 3.88 -16.88
C PHE A 264 -17.26 3.65 -15.80
N ILE A 265 -17.50 4.09 -14.55
CA ILE A 265 -16.55 3.86 -13.45
C ILE A 265 -16.38 2.37 -13.17
N VAL A 266 -17.49 1.63 -13.09
CA VAL A 266 -17.46 0.18 -12.85
C VAL A 266 -16.80 -0.56 -14.03
N TRP A 267 -17.11 -0.16 -15.26
CA TRP A 267 -16.53 -0.71 -16.48
C TRP A 267 -15.03 -0.42 -16.61
N THR A 268 -14.59 0.78 -16.18
CA THR A 268 -13.16 1.12 -16.11
C THR A 268 -12.43 0.24 -15.10
N GLY A 269 -13.07 -0.09 -13.97
CA GLY A 269 -12.55 -1.07 -13.02
C GLY A 269 -12.38 -2.47 -13.63
N LEU A 270 -13.33 -2.92 -14.45
CA LEU A 270 -13.20 -4.16 -15.23
C LEU A 270 -12.01 -4.09 -16.20
N ASN A 271 -11.87 -2.97 -16.93
CA ASN A 271 -10.76 -2.77 -17.87
C ASN A 271 -9.41 -2.88 -17.17
N ALA A 272 -9.27 -2.28 -15.98
CA ALA A 272 -8.05 -2.36 -15.18
C ALA A 272 -7.72 -3.80 -14.73
N LEU A 273 -8.73 -4.62 -14.44
CA LEU A 273 -8.54 -6.04 -14.12
C LEU A 273 -8.13 -6.86 -15.35
N ASP A 274 -8.77 -6.62 -16.50
CA ASP A 274 -8.43 -7.28 -17.77
C ASP A 274 -7.00 -6.97 -18.19
N LEU A 275 -6.58 -5.74 -17.97
CA LEU A 275 -5.23 -5.28 -18.20
C LEU A 275 -4.19 -6.04 -17.35
N ALA A 276 -4.49 -6.19 -16.05
CA ALA A 276 -3.65 -6.99 -15.16
C ALA A 276 -3.57 -8.45 -15.61
N ALA A 277 -4.67 -8.99 -16.17
CA ALA A 277 -4.71 -10.35 -16.71
C ALA A 277 -3.85 -10.53 -17.97
N THR A 278 -3.74 -9.50 -18.82
CA THR A 278 -2.90 -9.51 -20.03
C THR A 278 -1.42 -9.75 -19.71
N GLY A 279 -0.92 -9.30 -18.55
CA GLY A 279 0.44 -9.62 -18.09
C GLY A 279 0.72 -11.14 -18.00
N PHE A 280 -0.27 -11.92 -17.56
CA PHE A 280 -0.17 -13.38 -17.51
C PHE A 280 -0.23 -14.03 -18.90
N VAL A 281 -1.05 -13.46 -19.80
CA VAL A 281 -1.09 -13.86 -21.22
C VAL A 281 0.27 -13.67 -21.86
N ASN A 282 0.87 -12.48 -21.74
CA ASN A 282 2.18 -12.17 -22.32
C ASN A 282 3.25 -13.16 -21.85
N ALA A 283 3.31 -13.41 -20.54
CA ALA A 283 4.24 -14.39 -19.97
C ALA A 283 3.98 -15.81 -20.47
N MET A 284 2.71 -16.20 -20.64
CA MET A 284 2.32 -17.50 -21.18
C MET A 284 2.74 -17.65 -22.64
N VAL A 285 2.42 -16.69 -23.51
CA VAL A 285 2.73 -16.76 -24.94
C VAL A 285 4.24 -16.81 -25.18
N ILE A 286 5.03 -16.02 -24.45
CA ILE A 286 6.51 -16.07 -24.53
C ILE A 286 7.04 -17.47 -24.17
N ARG A 287 6.46 -18.13 -23.16
CA ARG A 287 6.85 -19.49 -22.76
C ARG A 287 6.42 -20.52 -23.81
N LEU A 288 5.22 -20.38 -24.36
CA LEU A 288 4.72 -21.25 -25.43
C LEU A 288 5.58 -21.14 -26.70
N ALA A 289 6.05 -19.94 -27.04
CA ALA A 289 6.94 -19.71 -28.17
C ALA A 289 8.33 -20.37 -28.00
N ARG A 290 8.80 -20.56 -26.75
CA ARG A 290 10.11 -21.17 -26.45
C ARG A 290 10.05 -22.68 -26.21
N PHE A 291 8.92 -23.21 -25.70
CA PHE A 291 8.79 -24.59 -25.25
C PHE A 291 7.50 -25.23 -25.79
N SER A 292 7.47 -25.49 -27.10
CA SER A 292 6.29 -25.96 -27.82
C SER A 292 5.84 -27.38 -27.43
N SER A 293 6.75 -28.24 -26.96
CA SER A 293 6.47 -29.65 -26.63
C SER A 293 5.57 -29.85 -25.39
N ASP A 294 5.46 -28.87 -24.49
CA ASP A 294 4.71 -28.95 -23.22
C ASP A 294 3.51 -27.97 -23.13
N SER A 295 2.98 -27.54 -24.27
CA SER A 295 1.94 -26.48 -24.36
C SER A 295 0.72 -26.67 -23.46
N ARG A 296 0.16 -27.88 -23.38
CA ARG A 296 -1.02 -28.17 -22.53
C ARG A 296 -0.74 -27.95 -21.05
N ARG A 297 0.45 -28.34 -20.59
CA ARG A 297 0.88 -28.15 -19.20
C ARG A 297 1.10 -26.66 -18.90
N LEU A 298 1.77 -25.94 -19.81
CA LEU A 298 2.05 -24.51 -19.65
C LEU A 298 0.75 -23.66 -19.60
N ILE A 299 -0.23 -23.97 -20.45
CA ILE A 299 -1.54 -23.31 -20.44
C ILE A 299 -2.27 -23.60 -19.11
N ARG A 300 -2.31 -24.87 -18.69
CA ARG A 300 -2.96 -25.25 -17.41
C ARG A 300 -2.32 -24.59 -16.21
N GLU A 301 -0.99 -24.57 -16.14
CA GLU A 301 -0.26 -23.91 -15.04
C GLU A 301 -0.51 -22.40 -15.03
N SER A 302 -0.57 -21.75 -16.20
CA SER A 302 -0.86 -20.32 -16.31
C SER A 302 -2.28 -19.99 -15.83
N ILE A 303 -3.27 -20.82 -16.20
CA ILE A 303 -4.65 -20.72 -15.70
C ILE A 303 -4.71 -20.85 -14.18
N LEU A 304 -4.14 -21.92 -13.61
CA LEU A 304 -4.22 -22.19 -12.17
C LEU A 304 -3.53 -21.10 -11.34
N ARG A 305 -2.37 -20.60 -11.79
CA ARG A 305 -1.66 -19.52 -11.11
C ARG A 305 -2.41 -18.19 -11.20
N SER A 306 -3.02 -17.89 -12.35
CA SER A 306 -3.82 -16.67 -12.52
C SER A 306 -5.05 -16.73 -11.61
N LEU A 307 -5.79 -17.84 -11.58
CA LEU A 307 -6.93 -18.01 -10.68
C LEU A 307 -6.55 -17.91 -9.20
N ALA A 308 -5.42 -18.50 -8.79
CA ALA A 308 -4.95 -18.43 -7.40
C ALA A 308 -4.61 -17.00 -6.94
N ILE A 309 -4.26 -16.10 -7.87
CA ILE A 309 -3.94 -14.70 -7.59
C ILE A 309 -5.20 -13.83 -7.65
N PHE A 310 -6.03 -13.98 -8.69
CA PHE A 310 -7.19 -13.14 -8.89
C PHE A 310 -8.35 -13.52 -7.96
N LEU A 311 -8.61 -14.80 -7.66
CA LEU A 311 -9.77 -15.18 -6.85
C LEU A 311 -9.81 -14.51 -5.45
N PRO A 312 -8.71 -14.48 -4.66
CA PRO A 312 -8.71 -13.75 -3.40
C PRO A 312 -8.95 -12.24 -3.59
N LEU A 313 -8.36 -11.65 -4.62
CA LEU A 313 -8.53 -10.22 -4.94
C LEU A 313 -9.98 -9.90 -5.30
N LEU A 314 -10.61 -10.72 -6.13
CA LEU A 314 -12.02 -10.57 -6.52
C LEU A 314 -12.96 -10.77 -5.34
N ALA A 315 -12.67 -11.72 -4.44
CA ALA A 315 -13.45 -11.94 -3.22
C ALA A 315 -13.38 -10.72 -2.29
N VAL A 316 -12.19 -10.15 -2.08
CA VAL A 316 -12.04 -8.91 -1.32
C VAL A 316 -12.77 -7.75 -2.01
N GLY A 317 -12.62 -7.60 -3.33
CA GLY A 317 -13.32 -6.58 -4.11
C GLY A 317 -14.85 -6.71 -4.01
N PHE A 318 -15.38 -7.93 -3.98
CA PHE A 318 -16.81 -8.21 -3.84
C PHE A 318 -17.34 -7.77 -2.48
N LEU A 319 -16.61 -8.12 -1.40
CA LEU A 319 -16.97 -7.73 -0.03
C LEU A 319 -16.89 -6.21 0.16
N LEU A 320 -15.91 -5.56 -0.47
CA LEU A 320 -15.66 -4.13 -0.35
C LEU A 320 -16.35 -3.28 -1.42
N SER A 321 -17.14 -3.86 -2.34
CA SER A 321 -17.68 -3.16 -3.52
C SER A 321 -18.44 -1.87 -3.15
N HIS A 322 -19.25 -1.89 -2.10
CA HIS A 322 -19.99 -0.73 -1.61
C HIS A 322 -19.05 0.40 -1.14
N TRP A 323 -18.05 0.06 -0.34
CA TRP A 323 -17.08 1.02 0.21
C TRP A 323 -16.18 1.61 -0.90
N VAL A 324 -15.75 0.76 -1.83
CA VAL A 324 -14.92 1.18 -2.98
C VAL A 324 -15.66 2.17 -3.85
N LEU A 325 -16.93 1.90 -4.19
CA LEU A 325 -17.74 2.85 -4.97
C LEU A 325 -18.16 4.07 -4.14
N GLY A 326 -18.28 3.95 -2.82
CA GLY A 326 -18.50 5.07 -1.91
C GLY A 326 -17.40 6.13 -2.01
N TRP A 327 -16.19 5.74 -2.41
CA TRP A 327 -15.12 6.70 -2.68
C TRP A 327 -15.44 7.64 -3.85
N PHE A 328 -16.11 7.16 -4.89
CA PHE A 328 -16.51 7.98 -6.04
C PHE A 328 -17.72 8.85 -5.71
N GLY A 329 -18.58 8.40 -4.80
CA GLY A 329 -19.68 9.19 -4.23
C GLY A 329 -20.92 8.33 -3.92
N PRO A 330 -21.87 8.86 -3.15
CA PRO A 330 -23.05 8.10 -2.71
C PRO A 330 -23.87 7.52 -3.88
N THR A 331 -24.05 8.29 -4.95
CA THR A 331 -24.76 7.86 -6.15
C THR A 331 -24.10 6.65 -6.83
N TYR A 332 -22.76 6.61 -6.85
CA TYR A 332 -22.01 5.48 -7.42
C TYR A 332 -22.15 4.22 -6.57
N ALA A 333 -22.12 4.35 -5.24
CA ALA A 333 -22.32 3.22 -4.33
C ALA A 333 -23.76 2.68 -4.40
N ALA A 334 -24.77 3.56 -4.42
CA ALA A 334 -26.17 3.16 -4.42
C ALA A 334 -26.55 2.37 -5.68
N VAL A 335 -26.08 2.80 -6.86
CA VAL A 335 -26.47 2.21 -8.15
C VAL A 335 -25.45 1.17 -8.66
N GLY A 336 -24.16 1.37 -8.39
CA GLY A 336 -23.08 0.57 -9.00
C GLY A 336 -22.66 -0.66 -8.21
N THR A 337 -23.05 -0.80 -6.94
CA THR A 337 -22.55 -1.89 -6.07
C THR A 337 -22.88 -3.27 -6.63
N ASP A 338 -24.13 -3.50 -7.01
CA ASP A 338 -24.55 -4.82 -7.48
C ASP A 338 -24.02 -5.12 -8.89
N LEU A 339 -23.92 -4.11 -9.75
CA LEU A 339 -23.23 -4.22 -11.04
C LEU A 339 -21.77 -4.67 -10.83
N LEU A 340 -21.02 -4.01 -9.94
CA LEU A 340 -19.62 -4.34 -9.67
C LEU A 340 -19.49 -5.77 -9.13
N ARG A 341 -20.34 -6.17 -8.19
CA ARG A 341 -20.37 -7.53 -7.64
C ARG A 341 -20.57 -8.58 -8.74
N VAL A 342 -21.53 -8.38 -9.64
CA VAL A 342 -21.80 -9.31 -10.74
C VAL A 342 -20.62 -9.36 -11.71
N ILE A 343 -20.00 -8.22 -12.04
CA ILE A 343 -18.80 -8.18 -12.87
C ILE A 343 -17.63 -8.92 -12.22
N LEU A 344 -17.43 -8.78 -10.90
CA LEU A 344 -16.38 -9.50 -10.17
C LEU A 344 -16.63 -11.02 -10.17
N ILE A 345 -17.89 -11.45 -10.11
CA ILE A 345 -18.29 -12.86 -10.29
C ILE A 345 -18.06 -13.34 -11.73
N ALA A 346 -18.24 -12.46 -12.73
CA ALA A 346 -17.97 -12.77 -14.14
C ALA A 346 -16.48 -12.82 -14.46
N PHE A 347 -15.64 -12.16 -13.66
CA PHE A 347 -14.23 -11.98 -13.97
C PHE A 347 -13.44 -13.30 -14.10
N PRO A 348 -13.66 -14.37 -13.32
CA PRO A 348 -13.00 -15.65 -13.56
C PRO A 348 -13.28 -16.23 -14.95
N ALA A 349 -14.51 -16.08 -15.47
CA ALA A 349 -14.84 -16.49 -16.83
C ALA A 349 -14.17 -15.56 -17.86
N ARG A 350 -14.20 -14.24 -17.62
CA ARG A 350 -13.49 -13.25 -18.45
C ARG A 350 -11.98 -13.55 -18.52
N LEU A 351 -11.36 -13.85 -17.39
CA LEU A 351 -9.94 -14.22 -17.28
C LEU A 351 -9.64 -15.47 -18.13
N MET A 352 -10.56 -16.43 -18.20
CA MET A 352 -10.41 -17.57 -19.10
C MET A 352 -10.49 -17.15 -20.57
N VAL A 353 -11.41 -16.26 -20.95
CA VAL A 353 -11.48 -15.71 -22.32
C VAL A 353 -10.16 -15.04 -22.71
N VAL A 354 -9.59 -14.22 -21.82
CA VAL A 354 -8.30 -13.54 -22.02
C VAL A 354 -7.17 -14.55 -22.24
N LEU A 355 -7.06 -15.57 -21.38
CA LEU A 355 -6.03 -16.62 -21.51
C LEU A 355 -6.19 -17.48 -22.76
N VAL A 356 -7.42 -17.86 -23.11
CA VAL A 356 -7.70 -18.63 -24.34
C VAL A 356 -7.32 -17.82 -25.58
N THR A 357 -7.72 -16.55 -25.63
CA THR A 357 -7.37 -15.65 -26.73
C THR A 357 -5.85 -15.53 -26.89
N GLY A 358 -5.12 -15.42 -25.78
CA GLY A 358 -3.67 -15.47 -25.77
C GLY A 358 -3.07 -16.76 -26.33
N ALA A 359 -3.65 -17.92 -26.01
CA ALA A 359 -3.20 -19.20 -26.55
C ALA A 359 -3.46 -19.34 -28.06
N HIS A 360 -4.57 -18.78 -28.56
CA HIS A 360 -4.84 -18.73 -30.00
C HIS A 360 -3.88 -17.79 -30.74
N LEU A 361 -3.58 -16.64 -30.14
CA LEU A 361 -2.60 -15.70 -30.67
C LEU A 361 -1.22 -16.34 -30.76
N ALA A 362 -0.78 -17.05 -29.70
CA ALA A 362 0.49 -17.79 -29.69
C ALA A 362 0.61 -18.81 -30.82
N ALA A 363 -0.53 -19.33 -31.29
CA ALA A 363 -0.63 -20.31 -32.36
C ALA A 363 -0.81 -19.66 -33.76
N GLY A 364 -0.67 -18.34 -33.90
CA GLY A 364 -0.84 -17.61 -35.16
C GLY A 364 -2.30 -17.57 -35.66
N ARG A 365 -3.28 -17.83 -34.79
CA ARG A 365 -4.71 -17.92 -35.14
C ARG A 365 -5.44 -16.60 -34.91
N GLY A 366 -4.92 -15.51 -35.47
CA GLY A 366 -5.47 -14.14 -35.31
C GLY A 366 -6.94 -14.02 -35.72
N THR A 367 -7.40 -14.76 -36.73
CA THR A 367 -8.80 -14.77 -37.17
C THR A 367 -9.76 -15.35 -36.11
N VAL A 368 -9.33 -16.37 -35.36
CA VAL A 368 -10.10 -16.92 -34.24
C VAL A 368 -10.17 -15.92 -33.10
N VAL A 369 -9.05 -15.22 -32.83
CA VAL A 369 -9.00 -14.13 -31.85
C VAL A 369 -9.99 -13.02 -32.24
N ALA A 370 -10.01 -12.60 -33.50
CA ALA A 370 -10.98 -11.64 -34.01
C ALA A 370 -12.43 -12.11 -33.87
N LEU A 371 -12.72 -13.39 -34.14
CA LEU A 371 -14.06 -13.96 -33.96
C LEU A 371 -14.49 -13.94 -32.49
N LEU A 372 -13.63 -14.37 -31.57
CA LEU A 372 -13.95 -14.37 -30.13
C LEU A 372 -14.23 -12.96 -29.60
N GLN A 373 -13.43 -11.97 -30.01
CA GLN A 373 -13.65 -10.57 -29.63
C GLN A 373 -14.88 -9.97 -30.31
N GLY A 374 -15.14 -10.33 -31.58
CA GLY A 374 -16.33 -9.93 -32.31
C GLY A 374 -17.61 -10.46 -31.67
N LEU A 375 -17.63 -11.73 -31.26
CA LEU A 375 -18.75 -12.32 -30.51
C LEU A 375 -18.95 -11.64 -29.16
N ASN A 376 -17.87 -11.27 -28.47
CA ASN A 376 -17.93 -10.55 -27.20
C ASN A 376 -18.56 -9.16 -27.39
N ALA A 377 -18.05 -8.38 -28.35
CA ALA A 377 -18.56 -7.05 -28.66
C ALA A 377 -20.01 -7.09 -29.14
N ALA A 378 -20.34 -7.96 -30.10
CA ALA A 378 -21.69 -8.09 -30.64
C ALA A 378 -22.69 -8.57 -29.58
N GLY A 379 -22.29 -9.55 -28.76
CA GLY A 379 -23.12 -10.03 -27.65
C GLY A 379 -23.41 -8.93 -26.65
N MET A 380 -22.41 -8.15 -26.26
CA MET A 380 -22.58 -7.07 -25.28
C MET A 380 -23.47 -5.95 -25.85
N MET A 381 -23.28 -5.61 -27.12
CA MET A 381 -24.14 -4.66 -27.83
C MET A 381 -25.59 -5.15 -27.92
N ALA A 382 -25.81 -6.44 -28.18
CA ALA A 382 -27.14 -7.03 -28.18
C ALA A 382 -27.80 -6.98 -26.79
N VAL A 383 -27.06 -7.35 -25.73
CA VAL A 383 -27.55 -7.26 -24.33
C VAL A 383 -28.02 -5.83 -24.03
N ILE A 384 -27.18 -4.82 -24.29
CA ILE A 384 -27.51 -3.44 -23.96
C ILE A 384 -28.65 -2.91 -24.83
N SER A 385 -28.72 -3.32 -26.11
CA SER A 385 -29.77 -2.87 -27.04
C SER A 385 -31.13 -3.53 -26.79
N LEU A 386 -31.15 -4.73 -26.21
CA LEU A 386 -32.38 -5.46 -25.92
C LEU A 386 -32.89 -5.25 -24.49
N MET A 387 -32.06 -4.71 -23.58
CA MET A 387 -32.43 -4.61 -22.17
C MET A 387 -33.49 -3.51 -21.90
N PRO A 388 -34.70 -3.86 -21.41
CA PRO A 388 -35.80 -2.91 -21.25
C PRO A 388 -35.66 -1.97 -20.04
N THR A 389 -34.87 -2.34 -19.04
CA THR A 389 -34.77 -1.62 -17.76
C THR A 389 -33.53 -0.73 -17.67
N PRO A 390 -33.59 0.39 -16.92
CA PRO A 390 -32.43 1.23 -16.61
C PRO A 390 -31.53 0.65 -15.50
N ASP A 391 -31.92 -0.50 -14.92
CA ASP A 391 -31.17 -1.16 -13.87
C ASP A 391 -29.93 -1.84 -14.44
N LEU A 392 -28.76 -1.27 -14.10
CA LEU A 392 -27.48 -1.67 -14.66
C LEU A 392 -27.08 -3.10 -14.31
N VAL A 393 -27.60 -3.70 -13.21
CA VAL A 393 -27.21 -5.05 -12.78
C VAL A 393 -27.45 -6.11 -13.86
N TRP A 394 -28.51 -5.93 -14.66
CA TRP A 394 -28.85 -6.84 -15.76
C TRP A 394 -27.84 -6.83 -16.90
N ILE A 395 -27.20 -5.68 -17.13
CA ILE A 395 -26.07 -5.57 -18.05
C ILE A 395 -24.90 -6.42 -17.52
N GLY A 396 -24.69 -6.44 -16.20
CA GLY A 396 -23.73 -7.32 -15.54
C GLY A 396 -24.04 -8.81 -15.73
N TYR A 397 -25.31 -9.23 -15.58
CA TYR A 397 -25.71 -10.62 -15.81
C TYR A 397 -25.54 -11.04 -17.28
N GLY A 398 -25.86 -10.15 -18.22
CA GLY A 398 -25.58 -10.37 -19.64
C GLY A 398 -24.09 -10.54 -19.92
N PHE A 399 -23.25 -9.69 -19.33
CA PHE A 399 -21.79 -9.83 -19.40
C PHE A 399 -21.32 -11.19 -18.85
N LEU A 400 -21.79 -11.60 -17.66
CA LEU A 400 -21.48 -12.90 -17.06
C LEU A 400 -21.82 -14.07 -18.01
N ALA A 401 -23.03 -14.05 -18.58
CA ALA A 401 -23.48 -15.09 -19.51
C ALA A 401 -22.60 -15.16 -20.76
N ILE A 402 -22.28 -14.02 -21.37
CA ILE A 402 -21.41 -13.93 -22.55
C ILE A 402 -20.01 -14.47 -22.22
N GLN A 403 -19.41 -14.04 -21.11
CA GLN A 403 -18.07 -14.49 -20.72
C GLN A 403 -18.04 -16.00 -20.44
N ALA A 404 -19.07 -16.54 -19.80
CA ALA A 404 -19.17 -17.98 -19.53
C ALA A 404 -19.26 -18.80 -20.83
N VAL A 405 -20.09 -18.36 -21.79
CA VAL A 405 -20.24 -19.03 -23.09
C VAL A 405 -18.95 -18.99 -23.90
N ILE A 406 -18.31 -17.82 -24.02
CA ILE A 406 -17.06 -17.66 -24.78
C ILE A 406 -15.93 -18.45 -24.11
N ALA A 407 -15.82 -18.43 -22.78
CA ALA A 407 -14.83 -19.21 -22.05
C ALA A 407 -15.01 -20.72 -22.28
N ALA A 408 -16.24 -21.22 -22.21
CA ALA A 408 -16.55 -22.62 -22.44
C ALA A 408 -16.22 -23.04 -23.89
N ALA A 409 -16.67 -22.26 -24.89
CA ALA A 409 -16.38 -22.52 -26.30
C ALA A 409 -14.87 -22.53 -26.59
N GLY A 410 -14.15 -21.54 -26.05
CA GLY A 410 -12.70 -21.42 -26.19
C GLY A 410 -11.94 -22.59 -25.55
N LEU A 411 -12.31 -23.00 -24.33
CA LEU A 411 -11.71 -24.16 -23.66
C LEU A 411 -11.99 -25.48 -24.40
N LEU A 412 -13.18 -25.64 -24.98
CA LEU A 412 -13.52 -26.80 -25.80
C LEU A 412 -12.68 -26.87 -27.08
N ASP A 413 -12.45 -25.74 -27.77
CA ASP A 413 -11.58 -25.73 -28.96
C ASP A 413 -10.12 -26.08 -28.59
N LEU A 414 -9.60 -25.52 -27.50
CA LEU A 414 -8.25 -25.85 -27.00
C LEU A 414 -8.12 -27.33 -26.57
N ARG A 415 -9.20 -27.95 -26.08
CA ARG A 415 -9.20 -29.39 -25.75
C ARG A 415 -9.23 -30.28 -27.00
N ARG A 416 -10.02 -29.90 -28.01
CA ARG A 416 -10.22 -30.69 -29.24
C ARG A 416 -9.01 -30.65 -30.16
N ARG A 417 -8.26 -29.55 -30.20
CA ARG A 417 -7.11 -29.38 -31.10
C ARG A 417 -5.80 -29.49 -30.32
N SER A 418 -4.87 -30.37 -30.74
CA SER A 418 -3.50 -30.36 -30.23
C SER A 418 -2.85 -29.04 -30.65
N VAL A 419 -2.69 -28.11 -29.71
CA VAL A 419 -2.39 -26.70 -30.00
C VAL A 419 -1.05 -26.48 -30.75
N LEU A 420 -0.18 -27.48 -30.91
CA LEU A 420 1.12 -27.31 -31.62
C LEU A 420 1.59 -28.58 -32.36
N ALA A 421 0.82 -29.07 -33.34
CA ALA A 421 1.28 -30.12 -34.28
C ALA A 421 1.67 -29.57 -35.67
N GLY A 422 2.27 -28.37 -35.74
CA GLY A 422 2.74 -27.74 -36.99
C GLY A 422 4.22 -27.32 -36.93
N PRO A 423 4.92 -27.21 -38.08
CA PRO A 423 6.38 -27.06 -38.11
C PRO A 423 6.83 -25.67 -37.62
N GLY A 424 7.87 -25.65 -36.77
CA GLY A 424 8.78 -24.53 -36.50
C GLY A 424 8.17 -23.13 -36.42
N LEU A 425 7.61 -22.77 -35.26
CA LEU A 425 7.24 -21.37 -34.98
C LEU A 425 8.50 -20.53 -34.75
N ASP A 426 8.68 -19.51 -35.57
CA ASP A 426 9.77 -18.55 -35.45
C ASP A 426 9.49 -17.60 -34.27
N ALA A 427 10.29 -17.67 -33.20
CA ALA A 427 10.03 -16.94 -31.95
C ALA A 427 9.96 -15.42 -32.14
N ALA A 428 10.60 -14.88 -33.19
CA ALA A 428 10.53 -13.48 -33.58
C ALA A 428 9.16 -13.09 -34.18
N ALA A 429 8.50 -13.98 -34.91
CA ALA A 429 7.18 -13.75 -35.49
C ALA A 429 6.09 -13.69 -34.40
N VAL A 430 6.15 -14.60 -33.42
CA VAL A 430 5.23 -14.62 -32.27
C VAL A 430 5.40 -13.39 -31.37
N GLY A 431 6.63 -12.93 -31.18
CA GLY A 431 6.91 -11.67 -30.46
C GLY A 431 6.32 -10.44 -31.17
N SER A 432 6.36 -10.41 -32.50
CA SER A 432 5.74 -9.33 -33.29
C SER A 432 4.21 -9.38 -33.23
N GLU A 433 3.58 -10.56 -33.33
CA GLU A 433 2.12 -10.72 -33.22
C GLU A 433 1.58 -10.40 -31.81
N LEU A 434 2.36 -10.69 -30.76
CA LEU A 434 2.05 -10.30 -29.38
C LEU A 434 2.03 -8.78 -29.19
N SER A 435 2.98 -8.08 -29.80
CA SER A 435 2.97 -6.62 -29.78
C SER A 435 1.75 -6.04 -30.49
N MET A 436 1.13 -6.81 -31.42
CA MET A 436 0.04 -6.35 -32.28
C MET A 436 -1.32 -6.16 -31.64
N ILE A 437 -1.57 -6.85 -30.54
CA ILE A 437 -2.86 -6.80 -29.86
C ILE A 437 -2.80 -5.94 -28.58
N ASN A 438 -1.62 -5.80 -27.96
CA ASN A 438 -1.45 -5.01 -26.73
C ASN A 438 -1.61 -3.50 -26.90
N VAL A 439 -1.68 -2.97 -28.12
CA VAL A 439 -1.65 -1.51 -28.33
C VAL A 439 -2.95 -0.80 -27.98
N GLN A 440 -4.05 -1.53 -27.86
CA GLN A 440 -5.28 -0.96 -27.30
C GLN A 440 -5.23 -0.69 -25.79
N ALA A 441 -4.21 -1.21 -25.15
CA ALA A 441 -4.00 -1.10 -23.73
C ALA A 441 -3.23 0.19 -23.36
N HIS A 442 -2.91 1.06 -24.32
CA HIS A 442 -2.38 2.40 -24.04
C HIS A 442 -3.32 3.31 -23.26
N GLN A 443 -4.53 2.84 -22.87
CA GLN A 443 -5.26 3.53 -21.83
C GLN A 443 -4.63 3.38 -20.44
N GLU A 444 -3.98 2.28 -20.08
CA GLU A 444 -3.46 2.07 -18.70
C GLU A 444 -2.34 0.98 -18.54
N GLU A 445 -1.61 0.51 -19.58
CA GLU A 445 -0.98 -0.85 -19.50
C GLU A 445 0.40 -1.07 -18.85
N VAL A 446 0.42 -2.03 -17.90
CA VAL A 446 1.49 -2.76 -17.16
C VAL A 446 2.08 -3.99 -17.87
N PHE A 447 3.36 -3.88 -18.24
CA PHE A 447 4.32 -4.98 -18.35
C PHE A 447 4.91 -5.41 -16.99
N THR A 448 4.45 -6.50 -16.38
CA THR A 448 5.22 -7.18 -15.33
C THR A 448 6.18 -8.22 -15.92
N ILE A 449 7.47 -7.89 -15.85
CA ILE A 449 8.63 -8.76 -15.62
C ILE A 449 8.54 -10.20 -16.18
N SER A 450 9.05 -10.39 -17.40
CA SER A 450 9.69 -11.65 -17.75
C SER A 450 11.06 -11.69 -17.06
N VAL A 451 11.19 -12.48 -15.99
CA VAL A 451 12.51 -12.93 -15.54
C VAL A 451 13.13 -13.73 -16.71
N PRO A 452 14.36 -13.43 -17.17
CA PRO A 452 14.97 -14.18 -18.25
C PRO A 452 15.18 -15.65 -17.80
N PRO A 453 14.84 -16.65 -18.63
CA PRO A 453 15.13 -18.07 -18.34
C PRO A 453 16.62 -18.37 -18.10
N ALA A 454 17.52 -17.47 -18.51
CA ALA A 454 18.96 -17.58 -18.28
C ALA A 454 19.37 -17.38 -16.80
N ALA A 455 18.54 -16.72 -15.99
CA ALA A 455 18.75 -16.61 -14.53
C ALA A 455 18.14 -17.81 -13.75
N VAL A 456 17.37 -18.67 -14.43
CA VAL A 456 16.74 -19.86 -13.85
C VAL A 456 17.57 -21.11 -14.12
N SER A 457 18.39 -21.17 -15.19
CA SER A 457 19.28 -22.32 -15.43
C SER A 457 20.61 -22.21 -14.69
N SER A 458 21.17 -21.00 -14.52
CA SER A 458 22.43 -20.78 -13.79
C SER A 458 22.31 -20.95 -12.27
N ALA A 459 21.08 -20.96 -11.74
CA ALA A 459 20.79 -21.32 -10.34
C ALA A 459 20.49 -22.82 -10.15
N VAL A 460 20.40 -23.61 -11.23
CA VAL A 460 20.19 -25.07 -11.18
C VAL A 460 21.52 -25.82 -11.36
N GLU A 461 22.58 -25.19 -11.85
CA GLU A 461 23.91 -25.81 -12.01
C GLU A 461 24.88 -25.60 -10.83
N VAL A 462 24.58 -24.74 -9.86
CA VAL A 462 25.47 -24.49 -8.69
C VAL A 462 25.05 -25.28 -7.43
N LEU A 463 24.12 -26.24 -7.57
CA LEU A 463 23.83 -27.26 -6.57
C LEU A 463 24.37 -28.65 -6.92
N SER A 464 25.45 -28.72 -7.72
CA SER A 464 26.28 -29.91 -7.84
C SER A 464 27.75 -29.52 -8.01
N GLY A 465 28.54 -29.61 -6.94
CA GLY A 465 30.01 -29.54 -7.04
C GLY A 465 30.69 -28.75 -5.94
N THR A 466 31.07 -29.46 -4.89
CA THR A 466 32.06 -29.07 -3.88
C THR A 466 33.44 -28.82 -4.50
N GLY A 467 34.12 -27.74 -4.07
CA GLY A 467 35.58 -27.54 -4.14
C GLY A 467 36.17 -27.43 -5.55
N ILE A 468 37.17 -26.61 -5.82
CA ILE A 468 38.58 -26.94 -5.51
C ILE A 468 39.44 -25.71 -5.87
N ARG A 469 40.51 -25.47 -5.10
CA ARG A 469 41.71 -24.67 -5.44
C ARG A 469 42.86 -25.63 -5.82
N PRO A 470 43.93 -25.20 -6.50
CA PRO A 470 44.30 -25.69 -7.84
C PRO A 470 45.45 -26.74 -7.92
N ALA A 471 45.53 -27.35 -9.11
CA ALA A 471 46.68 -27.93 -9.84
C ALA A 471 47.37 -29.24 -9.35
N GLN A 472 47.41 -30.25 -10.24
CA GLN A 472 48.59 -30.93 -10.85
C GLN A 472 48.11 -32.12 -11.74
N PRO A 473 48.87 -32.56 -12.77
CA PRO A 473 48.41 -33.48 -13.82
C PRO A 473 48.86 -34.94 -13.58
N GLU A 474 48.06 -35.95 -14.00
CA GLU A 474 48.51 -37.17 -14.72
C GLU A 474 47.47 -38.32 -14.79
N SER A 475 47.52 -39.04 -15.92
CA SER A 475 47.17 -40.46 -16.16
C SER A 475 45.70 -40.92 -16.32
N THR A 476 45.37 -41.36 -17.54
CA THR A 476 44.38 -42.42 -17.94
C THR A 476 44.66 -43.76 -17.23
N PRO A 477 43.78 -44.81 -17.17
CA PRO A 477 42.53 -45.18 -17.89
C PRO A 477 41.46 -45.87 -16.94
N PRO A 478 40.66 -46.93 -17.27
CA PRO A 478 39.84 -47.32 -18.43
C PRO A 478 38.31 -47.49 -18.12
N THR A 479 37.56 -47.78 -19.18
CA THR A 479 36.11 -48.08 -19.30
C THR A 479 35.54 -49.18 -18.38
N GLY A 480 34.37 -48.93 -17.76
CA GLY A 480 33.61 -49.93 -16.97
C GLY A 480 32.10 -49.67 -16.87
N ARG A 481 31.32 -50.43 -17.65
CA ARG A 481 29.89 -50.82 -17.55
C ARG A 481 28.94 -50.03 -16.63
N SER A 482 28.02 -49.28 -17.25
CA SER A 482 26.83 -48.68 -16.62
C SER A 482 25.77 -49.73 -16.25
N ARG A 483 25.48 -49.89 -14.96
CA ARG A 483 24.24 -50.53 -14.48
C ARG A 483 23.08 -49.54 -14.58
N HIS A 484 22.05 -49.89 -15.35
CA HIS A 484 20.78 -49.17 -15.39
C HIS A 484 20.11 -49.14 -14.01
N ALA A 485 20.02 -47.95 -13.39
CA ALA A 485 19.13 -47.69 -12.28
C ALA A 485 17.73 -47.37 -12.82
N ARG A 486 16.75 -48.21 -12.49
CA ARG A 486 15.31 -47.95 -12.73
C ARG A 486 14.88 -46.66 -12.01
N PRO A 487 14.01 -45.82 -12.61
CA PRO A 487 13.43 -44.69 -11.91
C PRO A 487 12.40 -45.20 -10.89
N ALA A 488 12.66 -44.93 -9.60
CA ALA A 488 11.69 -45.19 -8.55
C ALA A 488 10.49 -44.25 -8.72
N ALA A 489 9.30 -44.84 -8.85
CA ALA A 489 8.03 -44.14 -8.81
C ALA A 489 7.87 -43.45 -7.45
N ALA A 490 7.85 -42.12 -7.45
CA ALA A 490 7.57 -41.32 -6.26
C ALA A 490 6.06 -41.34 -5.98
N GLY A 491 5.64 -42.23 -5.07
CA GLY A 491 4.32 -42.20 -4.46
C GLY A 491 4.11 -40.92 -3.65
N ALA A 492 3.06 -40.18 -3.97
CA ALA A 492 2.58 -39.05 -3.19
C ALA A 492 1.88 -39.56 -1.92
N THR A 493 2.64 -39.76 -0.84
CA THR A 493 2.06 -39.80 0.51
C THR A 493 2.12 -38.37 1.06
N SER A 494 0.97 -37.76 1.28
CA SER A 494 0.86 -36.46 1.95
C SER A 494 1.26 -36.62 3.42
N ASP A 495 2.52 -36.32 3.73
CA ASP A 495 3.04 -36.36 5.10
C ASP A 495 2.22 -35.42 6.00
N VAL A 496 1.47 -35.98 6.96
CA VAL A 496 0.62 -35.23 7.93
C VAL A 496 1.43 -34.13 8.65
N ARG A 497 2.74 -34.33 8.80
CA ARG A 497 3.67 -33.35 9.38
C ARG A 497 3.76 -32.04 8.59
N ALA A 498 3.46 -32.05 7.29
CA ALA A 498 3.44 -30.86 6.46
C ALA A 498 2.23 -29.94 6.76
N TRP A 499 1.14 -30.49 7.30
CA TRP A 499 -0.08 -29.75 7.63
C TRP A 499 -0.13 -29.28 9.08
N LEU A 500 0.64 -29.90 9.98
CA LEU A 500 0.63 -29.58 11.42
C LEU A 500 0.79 -28.08 11.75
N PRO A 501 1.74 -27.31 11.15
CA PRO A 501 1.84 -25.87 11.45
C PRO A 501 0.56 -25.11 11.06
N ILE A 502 -0.05 -25.44 9.92
CA ILE A 502 -1.28 -24.80 9.44
C ILE A 502 -2.44 -25.12 10.38
N LEU A 503 -2.57 -26.39 10.79
CA LEU A 503 -3.62 -26.83 11.73
C LEU A 503 -3.48 -26.16 13.09
N LEU A 504 -2.26 -26.02 13.61
CA LEU A 504 -2.01 -25.32 14.88
C LEU A 504 -2.30 -23.81 14.78
N ALA A 505 -1.98 -23.18 13.65
CA ALA A 505 -2.33 -21.77 13.43
C ALA A 505 -3.86 -21.59 13.37
N ALA A 506 -4.56 -22.46 12.65
CA ALA A 506 -6.02 -22.46 12.60
C ALA A 506 -6.64 -22.71 13.98
N ALA A 507 -6.11 -23.68 14.74
CA ALA A 507 -6.55 -23.96 16.10
C ALA A 507 -6.35 -22.76 17.02
N ALA A 508 -5.19 -22.08 16.96
CA ALA A 508 -4.95 -20.87 17.75
C ALA A 508 -5.98 -19.77 17.45
N VAL A 509 -6.29 -19.53 16.17
CA VAL A 509 -7.31 -18.55 15.77
C VAL A 509 -8.69 -18.94 16.29
N VAL A 510 -9.09 -20.21 16.15
CA VAL A 510 -10.38 -20.72 16.67
C VAL A 510 -10.45 -20.61 18.18
N MET A 511 -9.40 -21.03 18.91
CA MET A 511 -9.30 -20.90 20.37
C MET A 511 -9.46 -19.45 20.80
N TRP A 512 -8.79 -18.53 20.11
CA TRP A 512 -8.88 -17.11 20.40
C TRP A 512 -10.31 -16.62 20.25
N PHE A 513 -10.96 -16.83 19.10
CA PHE A 513 -12.35 -16.43 18.85
C PHE A 513 -13.34 -17.07 19.83
N CYS A 514 -13.21 -18.37 20.11
CA CYS A 514 -14.07 -19.07 21.07
C CYS A 514 -13.88 -18.61 22.52
N GLY A 515 -12.71 -18.06 22.84
CA GLY A 515 -12.39 -17.54 24.16
C GLY A 515 -12.75 -16.07 24.38
N LEU A 516 -13.07 -15.33 23.31
CA LEU A 516 -13.44 -13.92 23.40
C LEU A 516 -14.76 -13.73 24.15
N ARG A 517 -14.79 -12.74 25.03
CA ARG A 517 -15.97 -12.28 25.76
C ARG A 517 -15.89 -10.77 25.88
N ALA A 518 -17.04 -10.09 25.86
CA ALA A 518 -17.09 -8.67 26.14
C ALA A 518 -16.59 -8.41 27.58
N VAL A 519 -15.73 -7.41 27.74
CA VAL A 519 -15.14 -7.04 29.04
C VAL A 519 -15.51 -5.58 29.34
N GLY A 520 -16.13 -5.36 30.50
CA GLY A 520 -16.41 -4.02 31.01
C GLY A 520 -15.23 -3.50 31.85
N PRO A 521 -14.91 -2.19 31.80
CA PRO A 521 -13.82 -1.61 32.59
C PRO A 521 -13.95 -1.84 34.10
N GLN A 522 -15.17 -1.96 34.62
CA GLN A 522 -15.46 -2.18 36.04
C GLN A 522 -14.96 -3.54 36.56
N GLN A 523 -14.68 -4.50 35.67
CA GLN A 523 -14.12 -5.81 36.03
C GLN A 523 -12.59 -5.80 36.07
N LEU A 524 -11.97 -4.69 35.68
CA LEU A 524 -10.54 -4.55 35.53
C LEU A 524 -9.96 -3.81 36.75
N HIS A 525 -8.88 -4.36 37.29
CA HIS A 525 -8.09 -3.73 38.37
C HIS A 525 -6.68 -3.43 37.86
N GLY A 526 -5.71 -3.11 38.72
CA GLY A 526 -4.34 -2.75 38.30
C GLY A 526 -3.61 -3.77 37.41
N LEU A 527 -3.99 -5.06 37.43
CA LEU A 527 -3.45 -6.07 36.50
C LEU A 527 -3.96 -5.91 35.06
N GLY A 528 -5.06 -5.18 34.88
CA GLY A 528 -5.71 -4.97 33.60
C GLY A 528 -6.24 -6.26 32.97
N LEU A 529 -6.22 -6.30 31.64
CA LEU A 529 -6.96 -7.28 30.86
C LEU A 529 -6.55 -8.75 31.12
N ILE A 530 -5.27 -9.00 31.42
CA ILE A 530 -4.75 -10.38 31.59
C ILE A 530 -5.47 -11.16 32.72
N ALA A 531 -6.00 -10.45 33.72
CA ALA A 531 -6.71 -11.06 34.84
C ALA A 531 -8.10 -11.60 34.46
N VAL A 532 -8.69 -11.11 33.37
CA VAL A 532 -10.07 -11.42 32.95
C VAL A 532 -10.12 -12.28 31.67
N LEU A 533 -9.01 -12.37 30.93
CA LEU A 533 -8.95 -13.19 29.71
C LEU A 533 -9.21 -14.67 30.01
N SER A 534 -10.00 -15.30 29.11
CA SER A 534 -10.26 -16.72 29.23
C SER A 534 -8.97 -17.54 29.10
N PRO A 535 -8.84 -18.69 29.81
CA PRO A 535 -7.71 -19.59 29.63
C PRO A 535 -7.52 -20.04 28.18
N LEU A 536 -8.61 -20.12 27.41
CA LEU A 536 -8.59 -20.49 26.00
C LEU A 536 -7.93 -19.40 25.13
N THR A 537 -8.26 -18.13 25.38
CA THR A 537 -7.63 -16.97 24.73
C THR A 537 -6.15 -16.90 25.08
N ILE A 538 -5.79 -17.09 26.36
CA ILE A 538 -4.39 -17.11 26.80
C ILE A 538 -3.60 -18.25 26.14
N ALA A 539 -4.20 -19.44 26.01
CA ALA A 539 -3.56 -20.59 25.38
C ALA A 539 -3.37 -20.43 23.86
N ALA A 540 -4.15 -19.58 23.17
CA ALA A 540 -4.02 -19.35 21.74
C ALA A 540 -2.65 -18.77 21.35
N TYR A 541 -2.09 -17.87 22.15
CA TYR A 541 -0.80 -17.21 21.89
C TYR A 541 0.39 -18.18 21.79
N PRO A 542 0.68 -19.03 22.80
CA PRO A 542 1.77 -20.01 22.69
C PRO A 542 1.52 -21.05 21.60
N VAL A 543 0.27 -21.41 21.30
CA VAL A 543 -0.06 -22.33 20.19
C VAL A 543 0.30 -21.71 18.83
N LEU A 544 -0.01 -20.43 18.60
CA LEU A 544 0.38 -19.73 17.38
C LEU A 544 1.90 -19.57 17.27
N VAL A 545 2.59 -19.28 18.36
CA VAL A 545 4.06 -19.22 18.38
C VAL A 545 4.67 -20.58 18.06
N ALA A 546 4.16 -21.66 18.65
CA ALA A 546 4.63 -23.01 18.36
C ALA A 546 4.46 -23.35 16.88
N SER A 547 3.30 -23.02 16.31
CA SER A 547 3.03 -23.13 14.88
C SER A 547 4.06 -22.38 14.01
N ALA A 548 4.34 -21.12 14.34
CA ALA A 548 5.31 -20.30 13.62
C ALA A 548 6.75 -20.83 13.75
N VAL A 549 7.17 -21.28 14.93
CA VAL A 549 8.49 -21.89 15.14
C VAL A 549 8.63 -23.16 14.29
N LEU A 550 7.60 -24.01 14.23
CA LEU A 550 7.62 -25.20 13.39
C LEU A 550 7.81 -24.85 11.90
N GLU A 551 7.10 -23.84 11.39
CA GLU A 551 7.21 -23.41 9.99
C GLU A 551 8.55 -22.71 9.69
N LEU A 552 9.06 -21.88 10.61
CA LEU A 552 10.33 -21.15 10.46
C LEU A 552 11.53 -22.09 10.32
N PHE A 553 11.47 -23.24 11.00
CA PHE A 553 12.54 -24.22 11.05
C PHE A 553 12.26 -25.51 10.24
N ALA A 554 11.17 -25.52 9.46
CA ALA A 554 10.87 -26.60 8.52
C ALA A 554 11.91 -26.67 7.37
N GLY A 555 12.09 -27.88 6.82
CA GLY A 555 13.02 -28.13 5.70
C GLY A 555 12.67 -27.37 4.41
N ARG A 556 11.39 -27.09 4.19
CA ARG A 556 10.88 -26.19 3.14
C ARG A 556 9.95 -25.15 3.76
N ARG A 557 10.43 -23.91 3.83
CA ARG A 557 9.67 -22.79 4.41
C ARG A 557 8.67 -22.26 3.39
N ARG A 558 7.39 -22.23 3.75
CA ARG A 558 6.33 -21.64 2.93
C ARG A 558 6.14 -20.19 3.36
N THR A 559 6.61 -19.25 2.54
CA THR A 559 6.52 -17.81 2.85
C THR A 559 5.08 -17.33 2.98
N TRP A 560 4.14 -17.88 2.22
CA TRP A 560 2.72 -17.55 2.33
C TRP A 560 2.15 -18.00 3.69
N VAL A 561 2.53 -19.17 4.21
CA VAL A 561 2.10 -19.65 5.54
C VAL A 561 2.62 -18.73 6.64
N LEU A 562 3.91 -18.38 6.61
CA LEU A 562 4.48 -17.43 7.57
C LEU A 562 3.82 -16.05 7.48
N THR A 563 3.37 -15.64 6.30
CA THR A 563 2.60 -14.40 6.13
C THR A 563 1.25 -14.52 6.84
N LEU A 564 0.51 -15.61 6.63
CA LEU A 564 -0.76 -15.86 7.33
C LEU A 564 -0.59 -15.92 8.85
N MET A 565 0.46 -16.59 9.35
CA MET A 565 0.76 -16.64 10.78
C MET A 565 1.13 -15.26 11.34
N THR A 566 1.81 -14.42 10.56
CA THR A 566 2.13 -13.04 10.95
C THR A 566 0.86 -12.18 11.00
N LEU A 567 -0.06 -12.34 10.05
CA LEU A 567 -1.38 -11.69 10.07
C LEU A 567 -2.23 -12.17 11.24
N ALA A 568 -2.19 -13.47 11.56
CA ALA A 568 -2.86 -14.02 12.74
C ALA A 568 -2.26 -13.43 14.02
N ALA A 569 -0.93 -13.34 14.15
CA ALA A 569 -0.28 -12.74 15.32
C ALA A 569 -0.63 -11.25 15.46
N LEU A 570 -0.72 -10.52 14.34
CA LEU A 570 -1.19 -9.13 14.31
C LEU A 570 -2.64 -9.05 14.82
N LEU A 571 -3.54 -9.89 14.31
CA LEU A 571 -4.94 -9.91 14.73
C LEU A 571 -5.09 -10.27 16.22
N LEU A 572 -4.40 -11.32 16.68
CA LEU A 572 -4.53 -11.81 18.05
C LEU A 572 -4.04 -10.80 19.09
N ILE A 573 -2.98 -10.03 18.80
CA ILE A 573 -2.42 -9.05 19.75
C ILE A 573 -3.14 -7.71 19.67
N TYR A 574 -3.29 -7.17 18.45
CA TYR A 574 -3.74 -5.78 18.24
C TYR A 574 -5.24 -5.68 17.93
N GLY A 575 -5.87 -6.80 17.59
CA GLY A 575 -7.32 -6.91 17.41
C GLY A 575 -8.04 -7.43 18.65
N LEU A 576 -7.34 -7.65 19.78
CA LEU A 576 -7.95 -8.10 21.03
C LEU A 576 -8.90 -7.05 21.61
N GLN A 577 -8.40 -5.84 21.91
CA GLN A 577 -9.21 -4.79 22.50
C GLN A 577 -10.43 -4.42 21.62
N PRO A 578 -10.28 -4.19 20.29
CA PRO A 578 -11.42 -3.86 19.44
C PRO A 578 -12.49 -4.96 19.35
N MET A 579 -12.18 -6.19 19.74
CA MET A 579 -13.10 -7.33 19.70
C MET A 579 -13.81 -7.58 21.04
N ILE A 580 -13.33 -7.00 22.14
CA ILE A 580 -13.88 -7.25 23.49
C ILE A 580 -14.37 -5.99 24.19
N GLU A 581 -13.89 -4.82 23.79
CA GLU A 581 -14.30 -3.53 24.33
C GLU A 581 -15.49 -2.96 23.55
N GLN A 582 -16.31 -2.15 24.22
CA GLN A 582 -17.53 -1.58 23.64
C GLN A 582 -17.25 -0.44 22.66
N ALA A 583 -16.24 0.37 22.95
CA ALA A 583 -15.83 1.51 22.14
C ALA A 583 -14.30 1.59 22.07
N ALA A 584 -13.77 2.56 21.32
CA ALA A 584 -12.33 2.76 21.25
C ALA A 584 -11.81 3.25 22.61
N ARG A 585 -10.89 2.52 23.24
CA ARG A 585 -10.39 2.87 24.57
C ARG A 585 -9.75 4.26 24.68
N LEU A 586 -8.62 4.51 24.03
CA LEU A 586 -7.73 5.64 24.40
C LEU A 586 -8.40 7.02 24.24
N PRO A 587 -8.59 7.81 25.34
CA PRO A 587 -9.20 9.14 25.30
C PRO A 587 -8.53 10.10 24.32
N VAL A 588 -7.20 10.07 24.22
CA VAL A 588 -6.42 10.91 23.29
C VAL A 588 -6.77 10.60 21.82
N GLY A 589 -7.18 9.37 21.51
CA GLY A 589 -7.66 8.99 20.17
C GLY A 589 -8.97 9.68 19.80
N TRP A 590 -9.89 9.84 20.75
CA TRP A 590 -11.16 10.57 20.57
C TRP A 590 -10.92 12.04 20.28
N LEU A 591 -10.00 12.65 21.03
CA LEU A 591 -9.56 14.01 20.76
C LEU A 591 -9.00 14.15 19.34
N HIS A 592 -8.13 13.22 18.93
CA HIS A 592 -7.57 13.23 17.57
C HIS A 592 -8.65 13.07 16.48
N ALA A 593 -9.70 12.27 16.72
CA ALA A 593 -10.86 12.22 15.84
C ALA A 593 -11.57 13.57 15.79
N GLY A 594 -11.82 14.21 16.92
CA GLY A 594 -12.46 15.53 16.96
C GLY A 594 -11.67 16.59 16.18
N PHE A 595 -10.34 16.57 16.24
CA PHE A 595 -9.50 17.49 15.46
C PHE A 595 -9.59 17.21 13.95
N ALA A 596 -9.62 15.94 13.55
CA ALA A 596 -9.82 15.55 12.16
C ALA A 596 -11.23 15.90 11.67
N ASN A 597 -12.27 15.66 12.48
CA ASN A 597 -13.65 16.03 12.18
C ASN A 597 -13.79 17.55 12.02
N TYR A 598 -13.18 18.34 12.92
CA TYR A 598 -13.15 19.80 12.82
C TYR A 598 -12.55 20.26 11.49
N ILE A 599 -11.37 19.75 11.10
CA ILE A 599 -10.74 20.09 9.82
C ILE A 599 -11.62 19.64 8.65
N GLY A 600 -12.23 18.45 8.75
CA GLY A 600 -13.13 17.92 7.73
C GLY A 600 -14.40 18.74 7.54
N ALA A 601 -14.91 19.36 8.60
CA ALA A 601 -16.09 20.22 8.57
C ALA A 601 -15.76 21.66 8.11
N ASN A 602 -14.65 22.22 8.59
CA ASN A 602 -14.32 23.65 8.41
C ASN A 602 -13.30 23.92 7.30
N GLY A 603 -12.58 22.90 6.82
CA GLY A 603 -11.52 23.06 5.81
C GLY A 603 -10.25 23.76 6.31
N GLN A 604 -10.17 24.08 7.59
CA GLN A 604 -9.06 24.80 8.21
C GLN A 604 -8.75 24.27 9.61
N ILE A 605 -7.57 24.63 10.14
CA ILE A 605 -7.15 24.32 11.51
C ILE A 605 -7.65 25.39 12.48
N LEU A 606 -7.86 25.01 13.74
CA LEU A 606 -8.05 25.95 14.84
C LEU A 606 -6.70 26.56 15.25
N SER A 607 -6.58 27.88 15.12
CA SER A 607 -5.41 28.63 15.58
C SER A 607 -5.49 28.90 17.08
N ASN A 608 -4.34 28.93 17.77
CA ASN A 608 -4.22 29.25 19.21
C ASN A 608 -5.09 28.39 20.15
N PHE A 609 -5.46 27.17 19.73
CA PHE A 609 -6.29 26.27 20.52
C PHE A 609 -5.47 25.17 21.19
N ASP A 610 -4.78 24.35 20.38
CA ASP A 610 -3.98 23.23 20.86
C ASP A 610 -2.70 23.11 20.02
N THR A 611 -1.57 22.85 20.68
CA THR A 611 -0.26 22.78 20.01
C THR A 611 -0.20 21.71 18.92
N ARG A 612 -1.01 20.64 19.03
CA ARG A 612 -1.08 19.59 18.00
C ARG A 612 -1.63 20.10 16.66
N PHE A 613 -2.43 21.16 16.64
CA PHE A 613 -2.85 21.80 15.37
C PHE A 613 -1.67 22.44 14.59
N SER A 614 -0.52 22.66 15.23
CA SER A 614 0.72 23.09 14.54
C SER A 614 1.36 21.99 13.69
N TRP A 615 0.94 20.73 13.88
CA TRP A 615 1.31 19.59 13.04
C TRP A 615 0.05 18.87 12.53
N PRO A 616 -0.71 19.52 11.63
CA PRO A 616 -2.04 19.04 11.24
C PRO A 616 -2.01 17.90 10.23
N GLY A 617 -0.83 17.46 9.75
CA GLY A 617 -0.71 16.53 8.63
C GLY A 617 -1.48 15.22 8.84
N PHE A 618 -1.44 14.66 10.05
CA PHE A 618 -2.22 13.47 10.39
C PHE A 618 -3.74 13.75 10.36
N PHE A 619 -4.18 14.81 11.04
CA PHE A 619 -5.61 15.15 11.13
C PHE A 619 -6.20 15.50 9.77
N ALA A 620 -5.45 16.21 8.93
CA ALA A 620 -5.86 16.57 7.57
C ALA A 620 -6.01 15.34 6.67
N VAL A 621 -5.09 14.36 6.76
CA VAL A 621 -5.22 13.09 6.02
C VAL A 621 -6.39 12.27 6.53
N ALA A 622 -6.59 12.18 7.85
CA ALA A 622 -7.75 11.51 8.43
C ALA A 622 -9.06 12.15 7.96
N ALA A 623 -9.16 13.48 8.01
CA ALA A 623 -10.29 14.25 7.50
C ALA A 623 -10.53 13.99 6.01
N PHE A 624 -9.48 14.02 5.20
CA PHE A 624 -9.55 13.72 3.77
C PHE A 624 -10.08 12.31 3.53
N ILE A 625 -9.55 11.29 4.21
CA ILE A 625 -10.01 9.90 4.09
C ILE A 625 -11.47 9.78 4.53
N GLY A 626 -11.86 10.39 5.65
CA GLY A 626 -13.25 10.39 6.12
C GLY A 626 -14.20 10.99 5.09
N ARG A 627 -13.93 12.22 4.64
CA ARG A 627 -14.71 12.90 3.60
C ARG A 627 -14.73 12.11 2.29
N ALA A 628 -13.60 11.55 1.88
CA ALA A 628 -13.46 10.70 0.69
C ALA A 628 -14.12 9.31 0.86
N ALA A 629 -14.46 8.89 2.07
CA ALA A 629 -15.24 7.68 2.33
C ALA A 629 -16.73 7.95 2.57
N GLY A 630 -17.14 9.22 2.61
CA GLY A 630 -18.51 9.59 3.01
C GLY A 630 -18.75 9.46 4.52
N ILE A 631 -17.68 9.36 5.31
CA ILE A 631 -17.72 9.26 6.77
C ILE A 631 -17.55 10.67 7.32
N SER A 632 -18.58 11.17 8.01
CA SER A 632 -18.57 12.49 8.65
C SER A 632 -17.80 12.50 9.98
N ASP A 633 -17.80 11.37 10.69
CA ASP A 633 -17.10 11.20 11.96
C ASP A 633 -16.07 10.07 11.86
N VAL A 634 -14.79 10.44 11.94
CA VAL A 634 -13.68 9.48 11.85
C VAL A 634 -13.44 8.68 13.13
N SER A 635 -14.22 8.90 14.19
CA SER A 635 -14.19 8.11 15.44
C SER A 635 -14.32 6.60 15.19
N VAL A 636 -15.06 6.21 14.15
CA VAL A 636 -15.24 4.81 13.70
C VAL A 636 -13.93 4.11 13.33
N MET A 637 -12.87 4.86 13.05
CA MET A 637 -11.55 4.32 12.68
C MET A 637 -10.68 4.00 13.90
N LEU A 638 -11.02 4.52 15.09
CA LEU A 638 -10.13 4.49 16.26
C LEU A 638 -9.84 3.08 16.75
N ALA A 639 -10.88 2.24 16.86
CA ALA A 639 -10.76 0.89 17.39
C ALA A 639 -9.77 0.06 16.56
N TRP A 640 -9.86 0.11 15.23
CA TRP A 640 -9.05 -0.72 14.34
C TRP A 640 -7.71 -0.09 13.91
N ALA A 641 -7.43 1.16 14.32
CA ALA A 641 -6.19 1.84 13.98
C ALA A 641 -4.92 1.06 14.39
N PRO A 642 -4.80 0.47 15.60
CA PRO A 642 -3.63 -0.33 15.99
C PRO A 642 -3.32 -1.47 15.03
N VAL A 643 -4.34 -2.21 14.57
CA VAL A 643 -4.17 -3.33 13.63
C VAL A 643 -3.62 -2.83 12.30
N VAL A 644 -4.18 -1.75 11.77
CA VAL A 644 -3.76 -1.17 10.48
C VAL A 644 -2.35 -0.58 10.58
N LEU A 645 -2.11 0.27 11.57
CA LEU A 645 -0.85 0.99 11.71
C LEU A 645 0.32 0.04 12.04
N THR A 646 0.12 -0.90 12.98
CA THR A 646 1.13 -1.92 13.28
C THR A 646 1.31 -2.90 12.13
N GLY A 647 0.26 -3.24 11.37
CA GLY A 647 0.38 -4.06 10.17
C GLY A 647 1.29 -3.43 9.11
N LEU A 648 1.09 -2.14 8.82
CA LEU A 648 1.93 -1.38 7.90
C LEU A 648 3.38 -1.24 8.43
N ALA A 649 3.54 -0.96 9.72
CA ALA A 649 4.87 -0.91 10.35
C ALA A 649 5.58 -2.27 10.28
N THR A 650 4.85 -3.38 10.44
CA THR A 650 5.38 -4.75 10.34
C THR A 650 5.81 -5.09 8.91
N LEU A 651 5.08 -4.64 7.89
CA LEU A 651 5.48 -4.76 6.49
C LEU A 651 6.77 -3.97 6.20
N GLY A 652 6.87 -2.76 6.75
CA GLY A 652 8.08 -1.95 6.68
C GLY A 652 9.26 -2.60 7.40
N MET A 653 9.04 -3.15 8.59
CA MET A 653 10.04 -3.90 9.34
C MET A 653 10.49 -5.16 8.58
N ARG A 654 9.57 -5.87 7.93
CA ARG A 654 9.89 -7.01 7.07
C ARG A 654 10.81 -6.61 5.91
N SER A 655 10.57 -5.43 5.34
CA SER A 655 11.40 -4.85 4.28
C SER A 655 12.80 -4.48 4.79
N ILE A 656 12.90 -3.88 5.98
CA ILE A 656 14.18 -3.63 6.67
C ILE A 656 14.93 -4.95 6.93
N ALA A 657 14.26 -5.94 7.53
CA ALA A 657 14.88 -7.21 7.89
C ALA A 657 15.40 -7.98 6.65
N THR A 658 14.66 -7.92 5.54
CA THR A 658 15.10 -8.52 4.27
C THR A 658 16.22 -7.73 3.60
N ALA A 659 16.28 -6.40 3.75
CA ALA A 659 17.43 -5.61 3.32
C ALA A 659 18.71 -5.97 4.09
N VAL A 660 18.58 -6.32 5.37
CA VAL A 660 19.72 -6.69 6.24
C VAL A 660 20.18 -8.13 6.03
N PHE A 661 19.23 -9.08 5.96
CA PHE A 661 19.54 -10.52 5.99
C PHE A 661 19.21 -11.28 4.69
N GLY A 662 18.63 -10.61 3.70
CA GLY A 662 18.00 -11.27 2.55
C GLY A 662 16.74 -12.06 2.94
N HIS A 663 16.30 -12.97 2.08
CA HIS A 663 15.09 -13.80 2.30
C HIS A 663 15.31 -14.99 3.26
N ARG A 664 16.24 -14.86 4.20
CA ARG A 664 16.59 -15.91 5.18
C ARG A 664 15.57 -15.96 6.32
N ARG A 665 15.55 -17.09 7.05
CA ARG A 665 14.67 -17.26 8.24
C ARG A 665 14.84 -16.17 9.29
N ILE A 666 16.07 -15.70 9.50
CA ILE A 666 16.39 -14.66 10.49
C ILE A 666 15.63 -13.36 10.22
N ALA A 667 15.34 -13.04 8.95
CA ALA A 667 14.51 -11.89 8.61
C ALA A 667 13.07 -12.04 9.12
N TRP A 668 12.53 -13.28 9.15
CA TRP A 668 11.21 -13.54 9.71
C TRP A 668 11.23 -13.47 11.24
N VAL A 669 12.27 -14.01 11.87
CA VAL A 669 12.47 -13.90 13.32
C VAL A 669 12.54 -12.44 13.76
N ALA A 670 13.26 -11.58 13.02
CA ALA A 670 13.29 -10.14 13.29
C ALA A 670 11.91 -9.47 13.11
N THR A 671 11.14 -9.89 12.09
CA THR A 671 9.78 -9.37 11.87
C THR A 671 8.86 -9.74 13.03
N TRP A 672 8.93 -10.99 13.50
CA TRP A 672 8.17 -11.46 14.65
C TRP A 672 8.59 -10.76 15.94
N LEU A 673 9.90 -10.63 16.22
CA LEU A 673 10.36 -9.93 17.42
C LEU A 673 9.91 -8.46 17.47
N PHE A 674 9.84 -7.79 16.33
CA PHE A 674 9.27 -6.45 16.24
C PHE A 674 7.76 -6.46 16.56
N LEU A 675 7.00 -7.32 15.88
CA LEU A 675 5.55 -7.43 16.09
C LEU A 675 5.20 -7.80 17.53
N LEU A 676 5.92 -8.77 18.10
CA LEU A 676 5.71 -9.26 19.45
C LEU A 676 6.26 -8.29 20.50
N GLY A 677 7.25 -7.45 20.17
CA GLY A 677 7.90 -6.55 21.12
C GLY A 677 7.27 -5.16 21.22
N ASN A 678 6.31 -4.80 20.35
CA ASN A 678 5.70 -3.48 20.33
C ASN A 678 4.59 -3.31 21.39
N TRP A 679 5.01 -3.20 22.65
CA TRP A 679 4.13 -2.93 23.79
C TRP A 679 3.77 -1.45 23.95
N SER A 680 4.46 -0.53 23.25
CA SER A 680 4.46 0.91 23.55
C SER A 680 3.12 1.65 23.34
N GLU A 681 2.15 0.99 22.70
CA GLU A 681 0.81 1.52 22.38
C GLU A 681 0.78 2.83 21.59
N GLN A 682 1.89 3.21 20.95
CA GLN A 682 1.98 4.41 20.11
C GLN A 682 1.37 4.22 18.71
N ASP A 683 0.73 3.06 18.48
CA ASP A 683 0.09 2.64 17.24
C ASP A 683 -1.43 2.91 17.22
N TYR A 684 -1.96 3.62 18.21
CA TYR A 684 -3.33 4.15 18.19
C TYR A 684 -3.53 5.21 17.10
N PHE A 685 -4.79 5.61 16.89
CA PHE A 685 -5.18 6.68 15.96
C PHE A 685 -4.49 8.01 16.33
N SER A 686 -3.28 8.21 15.80
CA SER A 686 -2.37 9.24 16.28
C SER A 686 -1.37 9.73 15.22
N PRO A 687 -0.89 10.97 15.37
CA PRO A 687 0.23 11.49 14.61
C PRO A 687 1.50 10.63 14.75
N GLN A 688 1.80 10.14 15.97
CA GLN A 688 3.00 9.35 16.25
C GLN A 688 3.00 8.01 15.50
N GLY A 689 1.88 7.27 15.50
CA GLY A 689 1.75 5.99 14.80
C GLY A 689 1.94 6.14 13.28
N THR A 690 1.30 7.16 12.69
CA THR A 690 1.45 7.48 11.25
C THR A 690 2.88 7.89 10.92
N ALA A 691 3.49 8.76 11.74
CA ALA A 691 4.87 9.18 11.55
C ALA A 691 5.86 8.01 11.64
N PHE A 692 5.59 7.03 12.51
CA PHE A 692 6.45 5.85 12.62
C PHE A 692 6.42 4.98 11.35
N ILE A 693 5.27 4.87 10.68
CA ILE A 693 5.16 4.18 9.38
C ILE A 693 6.00 4.89 8.31
N LEU A 694 5.92 6.23 8.25
CA LEU A 694 6.72 7.02 7.31
C LEU A 694 8.22 6.87 7.59
N LEU A 695 8.62 6.88 8.87
CA LEU A 695 10.00 6.63 9.31
C LEU A 695 10.50 5.25 8.87
N ILE A 696 9.77 4.18 9.21
CA ILE A 696 10.15 2.81 8.83
C ILE A 696 10.19 2.66 7.30
N GLY A 697 9.24 3.26 6.57
CA GLY A 697 9.21 3.25 5.11
C GLY A 697 10.47 3.91 4.53
N ALA A 698 10.85 5.08 5.04
CA ALA A 698 12.05 5.79 4.61
C ALA A 698 13.33 4.98 4.92
N LEU A 699 13.41 4.36 6.09
CA LEU A 699 14.53 3.49 6.47
C LEU A 699 14.57 2.22 5.62
N ALA A 700 13.43 1.59 5.32
CA ALA A 700 13.36 0.41 4.45
C ALA A 700 13.91 0.70 3.04
N VAL A 701 13.48 1.81 2.43
CA VAL A 701 13.98 2.27 1.14
C VAL A 701 15.47 2.59 1.20
N THR A 702 15.90 3.31 2.25
CA THR A 702 17.31 3.69 2.44
C THR A 702 18.20 2.46 2.58
N LEU A 703 17.87 1.53 3.48
CA LEU A 703 18.68 0.34 3.74
C LEU A 703 18.75 -0.59 2.53
N LYS A 704 17.65 -0.72 1.77
CA LYS A 704 17.60 -1.60 0.61
C LYS A 704 18.37 -1.05 -0.59
N TYR A 705 18.23 0.24 -0.88
CA TYR A 705 18.69 0.80 -2.15
C TYR A 705 19.93 1.69 -2.04
N LEU A 706 20.16 2.32 -0.88
CA LEU A 706 21.14 3.40 -0.72
C LEU A 706 22.30 3.06 0.23
N VAL A 707 22.18 1.97 1.01
CA VAL A 707 23.19 1.57 1.98
C VAL A 707 24.09 0.48 1.43
N ARG A 708 25.40 0.78 1.34
CA ARG A 708 26.48 -0.19 1.11
C ARG A 708 27.79 0.28 1.77
N PRO A 709 28.59 -0.65 2.33
CA PRO A 709 28.22 -2.04 2.64
C PRO A 709 27.09 -2.09 3.69
N GLY A 710 26.46 -3.26 3.88
CA GLY A 710 25.29 -3.40 4.74
C GLY A 710 25.57 -3.04 6.21
N ILE A 711 24.52 -2.79 7.01
CA ILE A 711 24.68 -2.38 8.41
C ILE A 711 25.33 -3.45 9.31
N ILE A 712 25.20 -4.73 8.92
CA ILE A 712 25.86 -5.87 9.56
C ILE A 712 27.20 -6.25 8.91
N SER A 713 27.75 -5.42 8.02
CA SER A 713 29.09 -5.60 7.48
C SER A 713 30.14 -5.03 8.44
N GLY A 714 31.30 -5.68 8.56
CA GLY A 714 32.37 -5.26 9.48
C GLY A 714 33.07 -3.96 9.04
N GLY A 715 33.67 -3.26 10.01
CA GLY A 715 34.49 -2.06 9.81
C GLY A 715 33.70 -0.77 9.56
N ARG A 716 34.26 0.37 9.97
CA ARG A 716 33.80 1.70 9.54
C ARG A 716 34.40 1.99 8.17
N VAL A 717 33.57 2.46 7.23
CA VAL A 717 34.05 2.90 5.91
C VAL A 717 34.29 4.40 5.99
N ARG A 718 35.46 4.88 5.54
CA ARG A 718 35.72 6.33 5.50
C ARG A 718 34.83 6.96 4.43
N LEU A 719 34.42 8.22 4.63
CA LEU A 719 33.55 8.95 3.69
C LEU A 719 34.04 8.94 2.23
N ARG A 720 35.37 9.01 2.04
CA ARG A 720 36.04 8.97 0.74
C ARG A 720 36.09 7.58 0.09
N ASP A 721 36.04 6.52 0.89
CA ASP A 721 36.20 5.12 0.45
C ASP A 721 34.84 4.41 0.32
N ARG A 722 33.75 5.19 0.20
CA ARG A 722 32.41 4.62 0.15
C ARG A 722 32.13 3.94 -1.16
N VAL A 723 31.48 2.79 -1.03
CA VAL A 723 31.10 1.97 -2.16
C VAL A 723 29.73 2.44 -2.66
N VAL A 724 29.66 2.72 -3.96
CA VAL A 724 28.39 3.00 -4.63
C VAL A 724 27.51 1.75 -4.54
N PRO A 725 26.22 1.87 -4.13
CA PRO A 725 25.32 0.73 -4.16
C PRO A 725 25.18 0.15 -5.57
N GLU A 726 25.22 -1.20 -5.69
CA GLU A 726 25.12 -1.95 -6.95
C GLU A 726 23.86 -1.62 -7.77
N ASN A 727 22.82 -1.10 -7.12
CA ASN A 727 21.59 -0.65 -7.78
C ASN A 727 21.89 0.40 -8.85
N SER A 728 21.13 0.42 -9.95
CA SER A 728 21.33 1.42 -11.01
C SER A 728 21.26 2.87 -10.46
N PRO A 729 21.96 3.84 -11.07
CA PRO A 729 21.87 5.26 -10.68
C PRO A 729 20.43 5.77 -10.60
N ARG A 730 19.55 5.32 -11.51
CA ARG A 730 18.13 5.68 -11.53
C ARG A 730 17.37 5.12 -10.33
N THR A 731 17.61 3.86 -9.99
CA THR A 731 17.01 3.23 -8.80
C THR A 731 17.43 3.97 -7.53
N ARG A 732 18.69 4.39 -7.45
CA ARG A 732 19.19 5.19 -6.31
C ARG A 732 18.54 6.56 -6.28
N LEU A 733 18.40 7.24 -7.41
CA LEU A 733 17.74 8.54 -7.49
C LEU A 733 16.27 8.45 -7.09
N PHE A 734 15.54 7.44 -7.58
CA PHE A 734 14.16 7.19 -7.19
C PHE A 734 14.05 6.92 -5.68
N ALA A 735 14.92 6.07 -5.13
CA ALA A 735 14.95 5.81 -3.70
C ALA A 735 15.25 7.07 -2.87
N GLN A 736 16.18 7.92 -3.32
CA GLN A 736 16.45 9.22 -2.69
C GLN A 736 15.21 10.13 -2.73
N ALA A 737 14.54 10.23 -3.88
CA ALA A 737 13.33 11.03 -4.05
C ALA A 737 12.19 10.54 -3.14
N VAL A 738 11.99 9.22 -3.04
CA VAL A 738 11.00 8.63 -2.12
C VAL A 738 11.35 8.95 -0.66
N VAL A 739 12.61 8.87 -0.25
CA VAL A 739 13.03 9.23 1.11
C VAL A 739 12.77 10.72 1.40
N VAL A 740 13.06 11.61 0.46
CA VAL A 740 12.78 13.05 0.59
C VAL A 740 11.27 13.32 0.64
N LEU A 741 10.47 12.63 -0.17
CA LEU A 741 9.00 12.73 -0.13
C LEU A 741 8.46 12.31 1.23
N LEU A 742 8.91 11.18 1.77
CA LEU A 742 8.51 10.70 3.10
C LEU A 742 8.97 11.65 4.22
N ALA A 743 10.17 12.22 4.12
CA ALA A 743 10.65 13.25 5.04
C ALA A 743 9.82 14.54 4.97
N THR A 744 9.38 14.92 3.76
CA THR A 744 8.51 16.07 3.54
C THR A 744 7.12 15.84 4.15
N ALA A 745 6.55 14.65 3.97
CA ALA A 745 5.28 14.28 4.60
C ALA A 745 5.37 14.18 6.13
N LEU A 746 6.53 13.77 6.66
CA LEU A 746 6.79 13.70 8.10
C LEU A 746 6.74 15.07 8.77
N ALA A 747 7.23 16.11 8.11
CA ALA A 747 7.38 17.46 8.67
C ALA A 747 6.08 18.07 9.24
N PRO A 748 4.95 18.10 8.51
CA PRO A 748 3.67 18.57 9.04
C PRO A 748 2.93 17.51 9.88
N THR A 749 3.40 16.26 9.90
CA THR A 749 2.70 15.15 10.56
C THR A 749 3.07 15.02 12.03
N HIS A 750 4.34 15.20 12.38
CA HIS A 750 4.79 14.99 13.76
C HIS A 750 6.01 15.81 14.12
N GLN A 751 6.03 16.36 15.34
CA GLN A 751 7.08 17.28 15.78
C GLN A 751 8.46 16.65 15.98
N LEU A 752 8.53 15.37 16.41
CA LEU A 752 9.79 14.74 16.82
C LEU A 752 10.41 13.81 15.75
N THR A 753 9.56 13.05 15.07
CA THR A 753 9.96 11.93 14.19
C THR A 753 10.83 12.35 12.99
N PRO A 754 10.63 13.52 12.34
CA PRO A 754 11.54 13.98 11.29
C PRO A 754 13.00 14.05 11.76
N PHE A 755 13.24 14.53 12.98
CA PHE A 755 14.58 14.66 13.56
C PHE A 755 15.21 13.30 13.88
N VAL A 756 14.40 12.30 14.25
CA VAL A 756 14.84 10.92 14.42
C VAL A 756 15.30 10.33 13.08
N LEU A 757 14.54 10.54 12.00
CA LEU A 757 14.95 10.12 10.65
C LEU A 757 16.27 10.77 10.24
N ILE A 758 16.38 12.09 10.41
CA ILE A 758 17.59 12.86 10.08
C ILE A 758 18.80 12.31 10.87
N GLY A 759 18.64 12.09 12.17
CA GLY A 759 19.68 11.51 13.03
C GLY A 759 20.13 10.13 12.57
N MET A 760 19.19 9.23 12.26
CA MET A 760 19.52 7.89 11.76
C MET A 760 20.22 7.92 10.39
N LEU A 761 19.78 8.79 9.47
CA LEU A 761 20.46 8.99 8.19
C LEU A 761 21.87 9.56 8.39
N ALA A 762 22.05 10.51 9.31
CA ALA A 762 23.35 11.07 9.66
C ALA A 762 24.29 10.02 10.25
N LEU A 763 23.80 9.15 11.15
CA LEU A 763 24.57 8.02 11.68
C LEU A 763 25.03 7.05 10.59
N LEU A 764 24.16 6.76 9.61
CA LEU A 764 24.53 5.95 8.44
C LEU A 764 25.60 6.64 7.59
N VAL A 765 25.59 7.97 7.45
CA VAL A 765 26.66 8.73 6.78
C VAL A 765 27.96 8.65 7.59
N LEU A 766 27.90 8.90 8.90
CA LEU A 766 29.07 8.93 9.80
C LEU A 766 29.82 7.59 9.82
N TRP A 767 29.10 6.47 9.68
CA TRP A 767 29.70 5.14 9.58
C TRP A 767 30.06 4.69 8.15
N GLY A 768 29.87 5.56 7.16
CA GLY A 768 30.17 5.29 5.76
C GLY A 768 29.26 4.24 5.12
N ARG A 769 28.04 4.09 5.63
CA ARG A 769 27.03 3.15 5.12
C ARG A 769 26.16 3.78 4.06
N LEU A 770 25.83 5.07 4.21
CA LEU A 770 25.00 5.81 3.25
C LEU A 770 25.88 6.50 2.21
N TYR A 771 25.63 6.18 0.93
CA TYR A 771 26.32 6.80 -0.20
C TYR A 771 25.97 8.29 -0.35
N SER A 772 24.69 8.61 -0.21
CA SER A 772 24.13 9.97 -0.39
C SER A 772 24.35 10.85 0.85
N THR A 773 25.48 11.57 0.94
CA THR A 773 25.78 12.47 2.09
C THR A 773 24.80 13.61 2.27
N TRP A 774 24.21 14.08 1.18
CA TRP A 774 23.29 15.21 1.18
C TRP A 774 21.89 14.80 1.65
N LEU A 775 21.57 13.51 1.68
CA LEU A 775 20.22 13.04 1.98
C LEU A 775 19.70 13.45 3.37
N PRO A 776 20.49 13.40 4.47
CA PRO A 776 20.07 13.95 5.76
C PRO A 776 19.75 15.45 5.70
N ILE A 777 20.47 16.22 4.89
CA ILE A 777 20.25 17.66 4.72
C ILE A 777 18.91 17.90 4.02
N PHE A 778 18.65 17.22 2.92
CA PHE A 778 17.38 17.33 2.21
C PHE A 778 16.19 16.76 3.00
N ALA A 779 16.41 15.82 3.91
CA ALA A 779 15.40 15.40 4.87
C ALA A 779 15.16 16.43 5.99
N ALA A 780 16.19 17.23 6.33
CA ALA A 780 16.09 18.29 7.33
C ALA A 780 15.39 19.54 6.83
N LEU A 781 15.55 19.89 5.54
CA LEU A 781 14.97 21.10 4.97
C LEU A 781 13.45 21.22 5.20
N PRO A 782 12.60 20.21 4.89
CA PRO A 782 11.17 20.31 5.15
C PRO A 782 10.82 20.43 6.64
N ALA A 783 11.54 19.70 7.51
CA ALA A 783 11.30 19.74 8.95
C ALA A 783 11.62 21.11 9.55
N LEU A 784 12.76 21.71 9.16
CA LEU A 784 13.16 23.04 9.60
C LEU A 784 12.26 24.12 9.00
N ALA A 785 11.89 24.02 7.72
CA ALA A 785 10.98 24.94 7.07
C ALA A 785 9.58 24.90 7.72
N TRP A 786 9.06 23.70 8.00
CA TRP A 786 7.78 23.57 8.69
C TRP A 786 7.85 24.10 10.12
N PHE A 787 8.90 23.78 10.87
CA PHE A 787 9.08 24.31 12.22
C PHE A 787 9.12 25.84 12.22
N ALA A 788 9.87 26.45 11.30
CA ALA A 788 10.00 27.91 11.21
C ALA A 788 8.72 28.62 10.74
N LEU A 789 8.00 28.03 9.77
CA LEU A 789 6.87 28.69 9.09
C LEU A 789 5.51 28.12 9.52
N GLY A 790 5.32 26.80 9.40
CA GLY A 790 4.05 26.12 9.67
C GLY A 790 3.72 26.01 11.16
N ALA A 791 4.72 25.72 12.00
CA ALA A 791 4.58 25.64 13.45
C ALA A 791 4.92 26.97 14.15
N LYS A 792 4.84 28.10 13.45
CA LYS A 792 5.18 29.42 14.00
C LYS A 792 4.40 29.75 15.29
N GLN A 793 3.12 29.39 15.35
CA GLN A 793 2.27 29.63 16.52
C GLN A 793 2.75 28.86 17.77
N PHE A 794 3.43 27.73 17.59
CA PHE A 794 3.94 26.94 18.71
C PHE A 794 5.14 27.60 19.40
N TRP A 795 6.10 28.16 18.64
CA TRP A 795 7.35 28.66 19.25
C TRP A 795 7.39 30.17 19.46
N VAL A 796 6.58 30.96 18.74
CA VAL A 796 6.52 32.42 18.95
C VAL A 796 5.92 32.72 20.32
N GLY A 797 6.72 33.28 21.23
CA GLY A 797 6.32 33.60 22.60
C GLY A 797 6.48 32.45 23.62
N GLN A 798 6.87 31.25 23.18
CA GLN A 798 7.06 30.07 24.04
C GLN A 798 8.47 29.47 23.94
N LEU A 799 9.46 30.25 23.46
CA LEU A 799 10.83 29.77 23.27
C LEU A 799 11.45 29.26 24.57
N SER A 800 11.12 29.89 25.71
CA SER A 800 11.59 29.50 27.05
C SER A 800 11.16 28.07 27.39
N LEU A 801 9.92 27.68 27.08
CA LEU A 801 9.37 26.34 27.31
C LEU A 801 10.11 25.27 26.50
N ILE A 802 10.66 25.64 25.34
CA ILE A 802 11.46 24.73 24.52
C ILE A 802 12.89 24.63 25.07
N THR A 803 13.52 25.77 25.39
CA THR A 803 14.94 25.83 25.77
C THR A 803 15.21 25.42 27.21
N SER A 804 14.28 25.63 28.15
CA SER A 804 14.48 25.31 29.57
C SER A 804 14.50 23.81 29.85
N SER A 805 13.87 23.02 28.98
CA SER A 805 13.84 21.55 29.09
C SER A 805 15.07 20.86 28.50
N ILE A 806 15.90 21.60 27.74
CA ILE A 806 17.10 21.03 27.10
C ILE A 806 18.16 20.77 28.18
N GLY A 807 18.60 19.51 28.29
CA GLY A 807 19.58 19.07 29.28
C GLY A 807 18.96 18.61 30.61
N ASP A 808 17.64 18.75 30.80
CA ASP A 808 16.93 18.26 31.99
C ASP A 808 16.66 16.75 31.92
N VAL A 809 17.75 15.97 31.98
CA VAL A 809 17.69 14.51 31.98
C VAL A 809 16.97 14.00 33.23
N ASN A 810 17.13 14.68 34.37
CA ASN A 810 16.47 14.31 35.61
C ASN A 810 14.95 14.41 35.48
N GLY A 811 14.44 15.53 34.97
CA GLY A 811 13.01 15.71 34.69
C GLY A 811 12.48 14.66 33.70
N SER A 812 13.22 14.37 32.62
CA SER A 812 12.88 13.29 31.68
C SER A 812 12.75 11.92 32.36
N VAL A 813 13.69 11.57 33.25
CA VAL A 813 13.69 10.30 33.99
C VAL A 813 12.56 10.25 35.02
N THR A 814 12.39 11.31 35.80
CA THR A 814 11.33 11.39 36.82
C THR A 814 9.95 11.29 36.19
N GLN A 815 9.66 12.04 35.11
CA GLN A 815 8.35 11.99 34.45
C GLN A 815 8.15 10.70 33.63
N GLY A 816 9.22 10.20 33.00
CA GLY A 816 9.10 9.07 32.08
C GLY A 816 9.18 7.69 32.73
N ILE A 817 9.82 7.59 33.89
CA ILE A 817 10.01 6.32 34.63
C ILE A 817 9.52 6.48 36.08
N GLY A 818 10.01 7.47 36.82
CA GLY A 818 9.75 7.62 38.25
C GLY A 818 8.27 7.69 38.61
N GLN A 819 7.56 8.70 38.09
CA GLN A 819 6.12 8.92 38.32
C GLN A 819 5.24 7.78 37.77
N ARG A 820 5.76 6.94 36.86
CA ARG A 820 5.02 5.77 36.37
C ARG A 820 5.08 4.58 37.31
N LEU A 821 5.98 4.58 38.29
CA LEU A 821 6.07 3.53 39.31
C LEU A 821 5.09 3.77 40.47
N ASP A 822 4.42 4.92 40.50
CA ASP A 822 3.33 5.19 41.44
C ASP A 822 2.08 4.39 41.04
N GLY A 823 1.25 4.06 42.03
CA GLY A 823 0.00 3.32 41.88
C GLY A 823 -0.04 1.99 42.62
N ASP A 824 -1.12 1.24 42.42
CA ASP A 824 -1.34 -0.05 43.07
C ASP A 824 -0.34 -1.15 42.65
N SER A 825 -0.31 -2.26 43.38
CA SER A 825 0.65 -3.34 43.14
C SER A 825 0.46 -4.04 41.78
N GLY A 826 -0.77 -4.05 41.25
CA GLY A 826 -1.09 -4.62 39.95
C GLY A 826 -0.53 -3.77 38.80
N HIS A 827 -0.76 -2.46 38.86
CA HIS A 827 -0.26 -1.48 37.91
C HIS A 827 1.26 -1.45 37.93
N GLN A 828 1.87 -1.42 39.13
CA GLN A 828 3.32 -1.55 39.28
C GLN A 828 3.86 -2.81 38.60
N LEU A 829 3.20 -3.96 38.74
CA LEU A 829 3.60 -5.19 38.04
C LEU A 829 3.57 -5.01 36.51
N MET A 830 2.54 -4.34 35.96
CA MET A 830 2.46 -4.06 34.53
C MET A 830 3.55 -3.09 34.07
N VAL A 831 3.90 -2.10 34.89
CA VAL A 831 5.03 -1.18 34.63
C VAL A 831 6.36 -1.94 34.63
N TYR A 832 6.61 -2.80 35.64
CA TYR A 832 7.79 -3.66 35.67
C TYR A 832 7.83 -4.64 34.50
N LEU A 833 6.69 -5.15 34.03
CA LEU A 833 6.61 -6.00 32.86
C LEU A 833 7.06 -5.26 31.58
N ARG A 834 6.64 -4.00 31.40
CA ARG A 834 7.06 -3.13 30.29
C ARG A 834 8.57 -2.85 30.31
N ILE A 835 9.11 -2.56 31.49
CA ILE A 835 10.56 -2.38 31.70
C ILE A 835 11.30 -3.70 31.40
N GLY A 836 10.81 -4.82 31.95
CA GLY A 836 11.39 -6.14 31.77
C GLY A 836 11.42 -6.59 30.31
N LEU A 837 10.34 -6.36 29.56
CA LEU A 837 10.24 -6.65 28.13
C LEU A 837 11.24 -5.80 27.32
N THR A 838 11.36 -4.52 27.65
CA THR A 838 12.34 -3.61 27.04
C THR A 838 13.77 -4.08 27.29
N CYS A 839 14.10 -4.40 28.54
CA CYS A 839 15.40 -4.94 28.94
C CYS A 839 15.70 -6.28 28.27
N LEU A 840 14.72 -7.19 28.19
CA LEU A 840 14.85 -8.49 27.53
C LEU A 840 15.24 -8.33 26.06
N LEU A 841 14.53 -7.47 25.32
CA LEU A 841 14.84 -7.20 23.92
C LEU A 841 16.21 -6.54 23.73
N ALA A 842 16.58 -5.60 24.61
CA ALA A 842 17.89 -4.97 24.60
C ALA A 842 19.03 -5.98 24.89
N VAL A 843 18.85 -6.87 25.88
CA VAL A 843 19.81 -7.92 26.22
C VAL A 843 19.94 -8.93 25.08
N LEU A 844 18.83 -9.38 24.47
CA LEU A 844 18.87 -10.26 23.29
C LEU A 844 19.58 -9.58 22.12
N ALA A 845 19.36 -8.27 21.92
CA ALA A 845 20.07 -7.49 20.91
C ALA A 845 21.57 -7.40 21.18
N LEU A 846 21.97 -7.18 22.44
CA LEU A 846 23.36 -7.18 22.89
C LEU A 846 24.03 -8.55 22.67
N ILE A 847 23.34 -9.65 23.01
CA ILE A 847 23.81 -11.02 22.74
C ILE A 847 24.01 -11.20 21.23
N GLY A 848 23.06 -10.74 20.40
CA GLY A 848 23.19 -10.79 18.95
C GLY A 848 24.40 -10.02 18.42
N PHE A 849 24.67 -8.86 19.00
CA PHE A 849 25.87 -8.08 18.71
C PHE A 849 27.17 -8.80 19.13
N ILE A 850 27.20 -9.44 20.30
CA ILE A 850 28.33 -10.27 20.75
C ILE A 850 28.53 -11.47 19.81
N VAL A 851 27.44 -12.08 19.33
CA VAL A 851 27.50 -13.16 18.34
C VAL A 851 28.10 -12.67 17.02
N LEU A 852 27.71 -11.49 16.53
CA LEU A 852 28.35 -10.89 15.33
C LEU A 852 29.84 -10.69 15.54
N ARG A 853 30.25 -10.13 16.69
CA ARG A 853 31.65 -9.93 17.06
C ARG A 853 32.44 -11.23 17.05
N ARG A 854 31.90 -12.29 17.65
CA ARG A 854 32.52 -13.63 17.68
C ARG A 854 32.63 -14.26 16.29
N ARG A 855 31.72 -13.92 15.36
CA ARG A 855 31.78 -14.32 13.95
C ARG A 855 32.72 -13.45 13.10
N GLY A 856 33.54 -12.60 13.72
CA GLY A 856 34.52 -11.74 13.04
C GLY A 856 33.94 -10.43 12.50
N VAL A 857 32.64 -10.15 12.70
CA VAL A 857 32.00 -8.92 12.22
C VAL A 857 32.16 -7.80 13.24
N ARG A 858 33.07 -6.85 12.97
CA ARG A 858 33.33 -5.68 13.83
C ARG A 858 32.54 -4.44 13.36
N THR A 859 31.23 -4.36 13.60
CA THR A 859 30.39 -3.20 13.22
C THR A 859 29.78 -2.52 14.45
N TRP A 860 29.85 -1.19 14.55
CA TRP A 860 29.15 -0.44 15.61
C TRP A 860 27.82 0.17 15.16
N VAL A 861 27.50 0.09 13.87
CA VAL A 861 26.31 0.76 13.31
C VAL A 861 25.02 0.26 13.94
N LEU A 862 24.85 -1.06 14.01
CA LEU A 862 23.62 -1.67 14.53
C LEU A 862 23.33 -1.27 16.00
N PRO A 863 24.27 -1.45 16.96
CA PRO A 863 24.01 -1.02 18.34
C PRO A 863 23.83 0.49 18.45
N VAL A 864 24.58 1.30 17.68
CA VAL A 864 24.45 2.77 17.71
C VAL A 864 23.08 3.22 17.21
N LEU A 865 22.57 2.67 16.11
CA LEU A 865 21.21 2.95 15.65
C LEU A 865 20.17 2.57 16.70
N GLY A 866 20.34 1.42 17.36
CA GLY A 866 19.45 0.94 18.42
C GLY A 866 19.40 1.82 19.67
N VAL A 867 20.50 2.46 20.05
CA VAL A 867 20.54 3.34 21.23
C VAL A 867 20.38 4.83 20.90
N SER A 868 20.49 5.21 19.63
CA SER A 868 20.50 6.62 19.20
C SER A 868 19.26 7.40 19.62
N SER A 869 18.09 6.76 19.63
CA SER A 869 16.83 7.39 20.02
C SER A 869 16.81 7.81 21.49
N PHE A 870 17.58 7.17 22.38
CA PHE A 870 17.65 7.55 23.79
C PHE A 870 18.32 8.91 24.01
N GLY A 871 19.04 9.43 23.01
CA GLY A 871 19.52 10.82 23.02
C GLY A 871 18.39 11.85 23.08
N LEU A 872 17.16 11.49 22.70
CA LEU A 872 15.98 12.37 22.80
C LEU A 872 15.64 12.72 24.26
N ALA A 873 15.95 11.84 25.23
CA ALA A 873 15.73 12.08 26.65
C ALA A 873 16.59 13.25 27.20
N VAL A 874 17.68 13.60 26.51
CA VAL A 874 18.49 14.79 26.83
C VAL A 874 17.85 16.06 26.30
N LEU A 875 17.08 15.96 25.21
CA LEU A 875 16.51 17.13 24.55
C LEU A 875 15.25 17.60 25.25
N GLN A 876 14.27 16.72 25.48
CA GLN A 876 13.02 17.07 26.15
C GLN A 876 12.33 15.87 26.81
N PRO A 877 11.63 16.09 27.95
CA PRO A 877 10.86 15.04 28.65
C PRO A 877 9.60 14.61 27.91
N TYR A 878 9.10 15.44 26.99
CA TYR A 878 7.94 15.17 26.12
C TYR A 878 6.72 14.63 26.90
N GLY A 879 6.23 15.40 27.89
CA GLY A 879 5.07 15.02 28.70
C GLY A 879 5.21 13.65 29.38
N GLY A 880 6.42 13.27 29.77
CA GLY A 880 6.73 11.95 30.32
C GLY A 880 6.72 10.79 29.31
N GLU A 881 6.38 10.98 28.03
CA GLU A 881 6.33 9.88 27.06
C GLU A 881 7.68 9.57 26.38
N VAL A 882 8.73 10.36 26.65
CA VAL A 882 9.99 10.28 25.89
C VAL A 882 10.59 8.88 25.85
N PHE A 883 10.61 8.13 26.96
CA PHE A 883 11.19 6.78 27.01
C PHE A 883 10.39 5.74 26.20
N MET A 884 9.06 5.83 26.17
CA MET A 884 8.23 4.95 25.33
C MET A 884 8.52 5.18 23.84
N ARG A 885 8.70 6.45 23.46
CA ARG A 885 9.08 6.84 22.09
C ARG A 885 10.50 6.40 21.74
N CYS A 886 11.46 6.57 22.66
CA CYS A 886 12.82 6.06 22.51
C CYS A 886 12.83 4.56 22.23
N PHE A 887 12.05 3.79 23.00
CA PHE A 887 11.89 2.36 22.80
C PHE A 887 11.26 2.02 21.45
N LEU A 888 10.17 2.69 21.06
CA LEU A 888 9.53 2.50 19.75
C LEU A 888 10.53 2.67 18.59
N PHE A 889 11.36 3.72 18.63
CA PHE A 889 12.38 3.96 17.61
C PHE A 889 13.58 2.99 17.68
N ALA A 890 13.87 2.44 18.87
CA ALA A 890 14.91 1.43 19.08
C ALA A 890 14.48 0.02 18.63
N LEU A 891 13.18 -0.28 18.70
CA LEU A 891 12.61 -1.62 18.52
C LEU A 891 13.00 -2.31 17.20
N PRO A 892 13.02 -1.66 16.01
CA PRO A 892 13.47 -2.30 14.78
C PRO A 892 14.91 -2.85 14.88
N TRP A 893 15.79 -2.11 15.54
CA TRP A 893 17.20 -2.46 15.69
C TRP A 893 17.41 -3.52 16.77
N PHE A 894 16.64 -3.43 17.87
CA PHE A 894 16.61 -4.47 18.89
C PHE A 894 16.10 -5.79 18.31
N ALA A 895 15.06 -5.76 17.48
CA ALA A 895 14.53 -6.94 16.81
C ALA A 895 15.55 -7.58 15.85
N ILE A 896 16.33 -6.79 15.10
CA ILE A 896 17.44 -7.29 14.26
C ILE A 896 18.51 -7.97 15.12
N GLY A 897 18.95 -7.32 16.20
CA GLY A 897 19.96 -7.89 17.10
C GLY A 897 19.47 -9.17 17.76
N ALA A 898 18.27 -9.15 18.35
CA ALA A 898 17.67 -10.29 19.01
C ALA A 898 17.44 -11.46 18.06
N ALA A 899 17.09 -11.20 16.78
CA ALA A 899 16.98 -12.25 15.77
C ALA A 899 18.32 -12.96 15.51
N ILE A 900 19.45 -12.24 15.56
CA ILE A 900 20.79 -12.84 15.43
C ILE A 900 21.09 -13.77 16.60
N ALA A 901 20.72 -13.37 17.83
CA ALA A 901 20.88 -14.22 19.00
C ALA A 901 20.06 -15.52 18.89
N LEU A 902 18.76 -15.40 18.58
CA LEU A 902 17.86 -16.56 18.47
C LEU A 902 18.23 -17.48 17.29
N ASP A 903 18.65 -16.92 16.16
CA ASP A 903 19.11 -17.69 15.01
C ASP A 903 20.40 -18.48 15.33
N ALA A 904 21.33 -17.89 16.07
CA ALA A 904 22.56 -18.55 16.51
C ALA A 904 22.29 -19.69 17.50
N LEU A 905 21.34 -19.50 18.42
CA LEU A 905 20.89 -20.53 19.34
C LEU A 905 20.31 -21.73 18.57
N ALA A 906 19.44 -21.47 17.59
CA ALA A 906 18.77 -22.52 16.81
C ALA A 906 19.68 -23.22 15.78
N GLY A 907 20.68 -22.52 15.21
CA GLY A 907 21.49 -23.01 14.08
C GLY A 907 22.62 -24.00 14.40
N THR A 908 23.00 -24.18 15.67
CA THR A 908 24.28 -24.81 16.05
C THR A 908 24.17 -26.25 16.63
N ALA A 909 23.07 -26.97 16.42
CA ALA A 909 22.80 -28.25 17.11
C ALA A 909 22.78 -29.51 16.21
N ARG A 910 23.36 -30.62 16.73
CA ARG A 910 23.07 -32.01 16.32
C ARG A 910 21.58 -32.33 16.54
N ALA A 911 21.04 -33.33 15.82
CA ALA A 911 19.60 -33.65 15.77
C ALA A 911 18.92 -33.74 17.15
N LYS A 912 19.50 -34.42 18.15
CA LYS A 912 18.93 -34.54 19.51
C LYS A 912 18.86 -33.22 20.29
N GLY A 913 19.80 -32.28 20.06
CA GLY A 913 19.82 -30.98 20.74
C GLY A 913 18.95 -29.91 20.08
N ARG A 914 18.43 -30.18 18.87
CA ARG A 914 17.65 -29.22 18.09
C ARG A 914 16.28 -28.95 18.70
N VAL A 915 15.55 -29.99 19.12
CA VAL A 915 14.19 -29.85 19.69
C VAL A 915 14.23 -28.95 20.92
N ARG A 916 15.08 -29.25 21.91
CA ARG A 916 15.22 -28.45 23.15
C ARG A 916 15.50 -26.97 22.87
N ARG A 917 16.34 -26.65 21.87
CA ARG A 917 16.65 -25.26 21.53
C ARG A 917 15.53 -24.56 20.78
N LEU A 918 14.80 -25.27 19.90
CA LEU A 918 13.60 -24.73 19.27
C LEU A 918 12.49 -24.49 20.27
N THR A 919 12.32 -25.38 21.26
CA THR A 919 11.42 -25.18 22.39
C THR A 919 11.83 -23.94 23.18
N ALA A 920 13.12 -23.74 23.47
CA ALA A 920 13.59 -22.53 24.15
C ALA A 920 13.29 -21.24 23.36
N VAL A 921 13.49 -21.25 22.03
CA VAL A 921 13.10 -20.13 21.16
C VAL A 921 11.59 -19.89 21.21
N GLY A 922 10.78 -20.96 21.15
CA GLY A 922 9.33 -20.88 21.26
C GLY A 922 8.86 -20.32 22.60
N VAL A 923 9.47 -20.74 23.71
CA VAL A 923 9.17 -20.22 25.06
C VAL A 923 9.52 -18.73 25.16
N VAL A 924 10.66 -18.30 24.65
CA VAL A 924 11.03 -16.87 24.64
C VAL A 924 10.04 -16.06 23.80
N LEU A 925 9.71 -16.49 22.59
CA LEU A 925 8.75 -15.78 21.74
C LEU A 925 7.33 -15.77 22.34
N ALA A 926 6.88 -16.87 22.93
CA ALA A 926 5.58 -16.94 23.61
C ALA A 926 5.54 -16.05 24.86
N GLY A 927 6.62 -16.03 25.63
CA GLY A 927 6.77 -15.12 26.78
C GLY A 927 6.71 -13.66 26.38
N ILE A 928 7.43 -13.27 25.31
CA ILE A 928 7.36 -11.91 24.73
C ILE A 928 5.93 -11.59 24.27
N MET A 929 5.29 -12.50 23.53
CA MET A 929 3.92 -12.29 23.03
C MET A 929 2.91 -12.09 24.16
N LEU A 930 2.91 -12.98 25.16
CA LEU A 930 2.03 -12.88 26.33
C LEU A 930 2.32 -11.62 27.14
N SER A 931 3.60 -11.30 27.37
CA SER A 931 3.99 -10.08 28.10
C SER A 931 3.51 -8.83 27.40
N THR A 932 3.55 -8.80 26.06
CA THR A 932 3.05 -7.66 25.28
C THR A 932 1.53 -7.54 25.36
N VAL A 933 0.79 -8.65 25.28
CA VAL A 933 -0.67 -8.64 25.45
C VAL A 933 -1.03 -8.11 26.84
N SER A 934 -0.37 -8.60 27.89
CA SER A 934 -0.58 -8.12 29.27
C SER A 934 -0.19 -6.64 29.43
N ALA A 935 0.98 -6.24 28.93
CA ALA A 935 1.47 -4.87 29.03
C ALA A 935 0.58 -3.86 28.31
N ARG A 936 -0.06 -4.28 27.20
CA ARG A 936 -1.00 -3.45 26.46
C ARG A 936 -2.35 -3.31 27.17
N GLY A 937 -2.86 -4.41 27.71
CA GLY A 937 -4.11 -4.40 28.48
C GLY A 937 -3.99 -3.90 29.92
N GLY A 938 -2.79 -3.55 30.38
CA GLY A 938 -2.52 -3.19 31.77
C GLY A 938 -3.17 -1.88 32.24
N ASN A 939 -3.54 -0.99 31.32
CA ASN A 939 -4.17 0.29 31.64
C ASN A 939 -5.69 0.29 31.41
N ASP A 940 -6.27 -0.80 30.88
CA ASP A 940 -7.64 -0.86 30.35
C ASP A 940 -8.71 -0.52 31.42
N ALA A 941 -8.41 -0.69 32.71
CA ALA A 941 -9.32 -0.33 33.81
C ALA A 941 -9.74 1.15 33.80
N TYR A 942 -8.84 2.04 33.37
CA TYR A 942 -9.09 3.48 33.38
C TYR A 942 -8.96 4.13 32.02
N VAL A 943 -8.34 3.49 31.01
CA VAL A 943 -8.30 4.06 29.66
C VAL A 943 -9.45 3.60 28.77
N SER A 944 -10.22 2.58 29.12
CA SER A 944 -11.24 2.04 28.22
C SER A 944 -12.57 2.76 28.29
N VAL A 945 -12.97 3.39 27.19
CA VAL A 945 -14.25 4.10 27.03
C VAL A 945 -15.39 3.11 26.74
N THR A 946 -16.52 3.29 27.42
CA THR A 946 -17.76 2.54 27.23
C THR A 946 -18.76 3.30 26.35
N THR A 947 -19.83 2.61 25.95
CA THR A 947 -20.93 3.26 25.23
C THR A 947 -21.62 4.33 26.10
N ALA A 948 -21.70 4.11 27.42
CA ALA A 948 -22.28 5.05 28.35
C ALA A 948 -21.48 6.36 28.44
N ASP A 949 -20.14 6.29 28.44
CA ASP A 949 -19.25 7.46 28.40
C ASP A 949 -19.46 8.29 27.13
N VAL A 950 -19.56 7.61 25.98
CA VAL A 950 -19.83 8.26 24.68
C VAL A 950 -21.21 8.94 24.70
N ASN A 951 -22.22 8.28 25.27
CA ASN A 951 -23.56 8.86 25.41
C ASN A 951 -23.58 10.06 26.36
N ALA A 952 -22.84 10.02 27.47
CA ALA A 952 -22.73 11.10 28.43
C ALA A 952 -22.13 12.36 27.79
N ILE A 953 -21.02 12.23 27.05
CA ILE A 953 -20.44 13.39 26.35
C ILE A 953 -21.34 13.87 25.19
N HIS A 954 -22.01 12.97 24.47
CA HIS A 954 -22.97 13.35 23.42
C HIS A 954 -24.18 14.10 23.98
N TYR A 955 -24.65 13.74 25.18
CA TYR A 955 -25.66 14.51 25.89
C TYR A 955 -25.19 15.95 26.11
N VAL A 956 -23.95 16.14 26.56
CA VAL A 956 -23.37 17.48 26.73
C VAL A 956 -23.31 18.23 25.40
N TYR A 957 -22.81 17.60 24.33
CA TYR A 957 -22.73 18.25 23.00
C TYR A 957 -24.09 18.68 22.44
N ALA A 958 -25.16 17.94 22.75
CA ALA A 958 -26.51 18.26 22.33
C ALA A 958 -27.17 19.40 23.13
N HIS A 959 -26.75 19.63 24.39
CA HIS A 959 -27.40 20.57 25.30
C HIS A 959 -26.56 21.81 25.64
N ALA A 960 -25.24 21.75 25.46
CA ALA A 960 -24.33 22.85 25.79
C ALA A 960 -24.34 23.96 24.73
N ALA A 961 -24.43 25.20 25.19
CA ALA A 961 -24.31 26.39 24.36
C ALA A 961 -22.85 26.65 23.96
N ALA A 962 -22.62 27.34 22.85
CA ALA A 962 -21.27 27.78 22.50
C ALA A 962 -20.70 28.69 23.60
N GLY A 963 -19.45 28.45 24.00
CA GLY A 963 -18.79 29.10 25.13
C GLY A 963 -18.96 28.38 26.47
N ASP A 964 -19.86 27.38 26.57
CA ASP A 964 -19.99 26.59 27.79
C ASP A 964 -18.71 25.80 28.10
N SER A 965 -18.51 25.55 29.39
CA SER A 965 -17.37 24.81 29.94
C SER A 965 -17.79 23.43 30.45
N VAL A 966 -17.00 22.43 30.09
CA VAL A 966 -17.15 21.02 30.43
C VAL A 966 -15.86 20.58 31.10
N ILE A 967 -15.93 20.14 32.36
CA ILE A 967 -14.76 19.68 33.09
C ILE A 967 -14.97 18.25 33.58
N SER A 968 -14.04 17.34 33.26
CA SER A 968 -14.01 16.01 33.88
C SER A 968 -13.18 16.03 35.16
N ALA A 969 -13.51 15.18 36.14
CA ALA A 969 -12.75 15.07 37.38
C ALA A 969 -11.29 14.62 37.13
N LEU A 970 -11.06 13.71 36.19
CA LEU A 970 -9.75 13.27 35.69
C LEU A 970 -9.78 13.13 34.16
N TRP A 971 -8.61 13.00 33.51
CA TRP A 971 -8.46 12.94 32.03
C TRP A 971 -9.07 11.69 31.32
N TYR A 972 -9.81 10.82 32.03
CA TYR A 972 -10.29 9.52 31.53
C TYR A 972 -11.72 9.58 30.93
N GLU A 973 -11.95 10.58 30.09
CA GLU A 973 -13.20 10.84 29.36
C GLU A 973 -12.91 11.15 27.88
N PRO A 974 -13.78 10.80 26.93
CA PRO A 974 -13.61 11.09 25.50
C PRO A 974 -13.86 12.57 25.16
N LEU A 975 -13.27 13.50 25.93
CA LEU A 975 -13.34 14.94 25.72
C LEU A 975 -12.77 15.35 24.36
N ARG A 976 -13.30 16.45 23.82
CA ARG A 976 -12.90 17.04 22.53
C ARG A 976 -13.07 16.09 21.34
N SER A 977 -13.98 15.12 21.45
CA SER A 977 -14.43 14.26 20.34
C SER A 977 -15.28 15.00 19.32
N ASP A 978 -16.01 16.04 19.75
CA ASP A 978 -16.78 16.95 18.91
C ASP A 978 -16.85 18.35 19.56
N ARG A 979 -17.52 19.30 18.88
CA ARG A 979 -17.67 20.70 19.32
C ARG A 979 -16.32 21.36 19.69
N VAL A 980 -15.26 20.96 18.97
CA VAL A 980 -13.90 21.45 19.19
C VAL A 980 -13.84 22.93 18.80
N GLY A 981 -13.41 23.78 19.74
CA GLY A 981 -13.38 25.23 19.58
C GLY A 981 -14.68 25.93 19.98
N ASP A 982 -15.81 25.23 20.04
CA ASP A 982 -17.09 25.80 20.50
C ASP A 982 -17.26 25.69 22.02
N LEU A 983 -16.77 24.60 22.62
CA LEU A 983 -16.84 24.33 24.05
C LEU A 983 -15.45 24.33 24.66
N THR A 984 -15.35 24.81 25.90
CA THR A 984 -14.12 24.64 26.70
C THR A 984 -14.19 23.27 27.38
N GLN A 985 -13.38 22.32 26.93
CA GLN A 985 -13.42 20.93 27.40
C GLN A 985 -12.05 20.54 27.98
N ILE A 986 -11.95 20.39 29.29
CA ILE A 986 -10.68 20.13 29.99
C ILE A 986 -10.87 19.15 31.16
N SER A 987 -9.79 18.63 31.74
CA SER A 987 -9.84 17.92 33.03
C SER A 987 -9.35 18.80 34.19
N THR A 988 -9.56 18.36 35.43
CA THR A 988 -8.96 19.05 36.59
C THR A 988 -7.43 19.03 36.57
N ASP A 989 -6.81 18.01 35.96
CA ASP A 989 -5.36 17.95 35.76
C ASP A 989 -4.85 19.13 34.92
N GLU A 990 -5.65 19.60 33.95
CA GLU A 990 -5.31 20.77 33.13
C GLU A 990 -5.59 22.10 33.85
N LEU A 991 -6.45 22.11 34.87
CA LEU A 991 -6.64 23.25 35.77
C LEU A 991 -5.55 23.36 36.84
N ALA A 992 -4.85 22.25 37.11
CA ALA A 992 -3.87 22.17 38.17
C ALA A 992 -2.72 23.15 37.95
N THR A 993 -2.33 23.83 39.02
CA THR A 993 -1.15 24.70 39.05
C THR A 993 -0.24 24.28 40.20
N ALA A 994 1.02 24.76 40.22
CA ALA A 994 1.92 24.49 41.34
C ALA A 994 1.34 24.95 42.70
N ALA A 995 0.45 25.96 42.71
CA ALA A 995 -0.23 26.44 43.90
C ALA A 995 -1.53 25.68 44.22
N ASN A 996 -2.13 25.00 43.24
CA ASN A 996 -3.38 24.25 43.40
C ASN A 996 -3.32 22.95 42.57
N PRO A 997 -2.76 21.85 43.11
CA PRO A 997 -2.39 20.67 42.32
C PRO A 997 -3.57 19.74 41.96
N CYS A 998 -4.80 19.99 42.41
CA CYS A 998 -6.00 19.19 42.09
C CYS A 998 -5.83 17.66 42.20
N THR A 999 -5.01 17.13 43.12
CA THR A 999 -4.67 15.68 43.15
C THR A 999 -5.43 14.86 44.19
N THR A 1000 -5.85 15.47 45.30
CA THR A 1000 -6.63 14.79 46.35
C THR A 1000 -8.13 14.99 46.16
N GLU A 1001 -8.97 14.12 46.71
CA GLU A 1001 -10.45 14.23 46.64
C GLU A 1001 -10.97 15.65 47.01
N ALA A 1002 -10.44 16.22 48.10
CA ALA A 1002 -10.79 17.57 48.54
C ALA A 1002 -10.31 18.65 47.56
N GLN A 1003 -9.12 18.49 46.97
CA GLN A 1003 -8.58 19.43 45.99
C GLN A 1003 -9.32 19.34 44.66
N ILE A 1004 -9.63 18.15 44.16
CA ILE A 1004 -10.45 17.93 42.96
C ILE A 1004 -11.80 18.64 43.13
N THR A 1005 -12.47 18.42 44.26
CA THR A 1005 -13.73 19.11 44.60
C THR A 1005 -13.54 20.63 44.61
N ALA A 1006 -12.50 21.14 45.29
CA ALA A 1006 -12.22 22.57 45.35
C ALA A 1006 -11.93 23.18 43.97
N CYS A 1007 -11.20 22.47 43.10
CA CYS A 1007 -10.90 22.90 41.74
C CYS A 1007 -12.17 22.98 40.88
N LEU A 1008 -13.05 21.96 40.95
CA LEU A 1008 -14.33 21.96 40.25
C LEU A 1008 -15.26 23.08 40.74
N VAL A 1009 -15.31 23.32 42.05
CA VAL A 1009 -16.10 24.42 42.62
C VAL A 1009 -15.55 25.78 42.20
N ALA A 1010 -14.22 25.97 42.23
CA ALA A 1010 -13.58 27.22 41.87
C ALA A 1010 -13.71 27.53 40.37
N ALA A 1011 -13.58 26.52 39.50
CA ALA A 1011 -13.76 26.67 38.06
C ALA A 1011 -15.22 26.89 37.66
N ALA A 1012 -16.16 26.38 38.48
CA ALA A 1012 -17.60 26.53 38.32
C ALA A 1012 -18.15 26.24 36.90
N PRO A 1013 -17.79 25.10 36.28
CA PRO A 1013 -18.19 24.78 34.91
C PRO A 1013 -19.70 24.65 34.69
N ASN A 1014 -20.12 24.71 33.43
CA ASN A 1014 -21.51 24.46 33.06
C ASN A 1014 -21.86 22.98 33.22
N TYR A 1015 -20.93 22.10 32.85
CA TYR A 1015 -21.09 20.64 32.91
C TYR A 1015 -19.89 19.97 33.58
N ILE A 1016 -20.14 18.94 34.39
CA ILE A 1016 -19.11 18.07 34.97
C ILE A 1016 -19.39 16.62 34.56
N LEU A 1017 -18.36 15.90 34.13
CA LEU A 1017 -18.42 14.49 33.74
C LEU A 1017 -17.71 13.61 34.77
N ILE A 1018 -18.39 12.57 35.24
CA ILE A 1018 -17.86 11.57 36.16
C ILE A 1018 -18.24 10.19 35.63
N ASN A 1019 -17.27 9.26 35.55
CA ASN A 1019 -17.49 7.88 35.14
C ASN A 1019 -16.67 6.88 35.98
N PRO A 1020 -16.93 5.56 35.86
CA PRO A 1020 -16.20 4.52 36.59
C PRO A 1020 -14.69 4.47 36.29
N GLN A 1021 -14.25 4.89 35.11
CA GLN A 1021 -12.86 4.87 34.69
C GLN A 1021 -12.04 5.94 35.41
N GLN A 1022 -12.65 7.10 35.67
CA GLN A 1022 -12.09 8.11 36.54
C GLN A 1022 -11.97 7.56 37.96
N GLU A 1023 -13.00 6.88 38.51
CA GLU A 1023 -12.91 6.21 39.81
C GLU A 1023 -11.68 5.27 39.86
N ALA A 1024 -11.60 4.35 38.90
CA ALA A 1024 -10.51 3.38 38.78
C ALA A 1024 -9.14 4.05 38.65
N ALA A 1025 -9.02 5.15 37.89
CA ALA A 1025 -7.78 5.92 37.81
C ALA A 1025 -7.39 6.54 39.15
N GLY A 1026 -8.35 7.12 39.87
CA GLY A 1026 -8.10 7.71 41.17
C GLY A 1026 -7.62 6.67 42.20
N GLU A 1027 -8.23 5.49 42.21
CA GLU A 1027 -7.81 4.37 43.07
C GLU A 1027 -6.44 3.81 42.66
N ILE A 1028 -6.27 3.45 41.38
CA ILE A 1028 -5.10 2.73 40.87
C ILE A 1028 -3.87 3.62 40.79
N LEU A 1029 -4.00 4.87 40.34
CA LEU A 1029 -2.85 5.75 40.07
C LEU A 1029 -2.60 6.75 41.20
N ASN A 1030 -3.67 7.31 41.78
CA ASN A 1030 -3.56 8.43 42.72
C ASN A 1030 -3.73 8.01 44.19
N GLY A 1031 -4.03 6.73 44.46
CA GLY A 1031 -4.21 6.21 45.81
C GLY A 1031 -5.43 6.78 46.54
N LEU A 1032 -6.45 7.23 45.80
CA LEU A 1032 -7.70 7.70 46.37
C LEU A 1032 -8.50 6.53 46.97
N ALA A 1033 -9.26 6.79 48.04
CA ALA A 1033 -10.03 5.77 48.72
C ALA A 1033 -11.27 5.37 47.88
N PRO A 1034 -11.65 4.09 47.83
CA PRO A 1034 -12.80 3.65 47.05
C PRO A 1034 -14.09 4.45 47.33
N GLY A 1035 -14.85 4.71 46.26
CA GLY A 1035 -16.02 5.58 46.23
C GLY A 1035 -15.71 7.07 46.28
N TRP A 1036 -14.51 7.51 45.87
CA TRP A 1036 -14.11 8.93 45.96
C TRP A 1036 -14.91 9.80 44.99
N SER A 1037 -15.16 9.34 43.76
CA SER A 1037 -15.92 10.09 42.76
C SER A 1037 -17.37 10.32 43.21
N GLY A 1038 -17.98 9.34 43.89
CA GLY A 1038 -19.30 9.47 44.49
C GLY A 1038 -19.36 10.50 45.62
N ARG A 1039 -18.29 10.62 46.41
CA ARG A 1039 -18.17 11.68 47.45
C ARG A 1039 -17.99 13.06 46.82
N VAL A 1040 -17.21 13.18 45.74
CA VAL A 1040 -17.07 14.42 44.95
C VAL A 1040 -18.44 14.81 44.36
N LEU A 1041 -19.16 13.87 43.74
CA LEU A 1041 -20.51 14.06 43.22
C LEU A 1041 -21.45 14.61 44.30
N THR A 1042 -21.52 13.94 45.45
CA THR A 1042 -22.36 14.35 46.59
C THR A 1042 -22.00 15.75 47.09
N ALA A 1043 -20.70 16.09 47.14
CA ALA A 1043 -20.25 17.42 47.55
C ALA A 1043 -20.67 18.52 46.55
N LEU A 1044 -20.63 18.23 45.25
CA LEU A 1044 -21.02 19.17 44.20
C LEU A 1044 -22.54 19.43 44.18
N GLU A 1045 -23.35 18.40 44.41
CA GLU A 1045 -24.81 18.52 44.50
C GLU A 1045 -25.25 19.31 45.73
N THR A 1046 -24.70 18.98 46.90
CA THR A 1046 -25.14 19.52 48.18
C THR A 1046 -24.60 20.93 48.45
N LYS A 1047 -23.37 21.24 48.01
CA LYS A 1047 -22.67 22.49 48.36
C LYS A 1047 -22.47 23.47 47.22
N SER A 1048 -22.70 23.06 45.97
CA SER A 1048 -22.16 23.79 44.79
C SER A 1048 -23.18 24.06 43.69
N GLY A 1049 -24.46 23.74 43.91
CA GLY A 1049 -25.54 24.12 42.99
C GLY A 1049 -25.59 23.32 41.69
N TYR A 1050 -25.07 22.08 41.66
CA TYR A 1050 -25.22 21.19 40.50
C TYR A 1050 -26.44 20.26 40.67
N ARG A 1051 -26.91 19.70 39.55
CA ARG A 1051 -27.90 18.62 39.49
C ARG A 1051 -27.46 17.56 38.47
N VAL A 1052 -27.81 16.30 38.69
CA VAL A 1052 -27.69 15.26 37.64
C VAL A 1052 -28.59 15.61 36.47
N ALA A 1053 -28.00 15.68 35.28
CA ALA A 1053 -28.69 15.97 34.01
C ALA A 1053 -28.75 14.73 33.11
N PHE A 1054 -27.81 13.82 33.25
CA PHE A 1054 -27.76 12.54 32.55
C PHE A 1054 -27.07 11.49 33.45
N GLU A 1055 -27.56 10.26 33.40
CA GLU A 1055 -26.98 9.11 34.09
C GLU A 1055 -27.27 7.83 33.29
N GLN A 1056 -26.24 7.07 32.98
CA GLN A 1056 -26.33 5.75 32.35
C GLN A 1056 -25.13 4.90 32.75
N ASP A 1057 -25.36 3.67 33.26
CA ASP A 1057 -24.29 2.72 33.62
C ASP A 1057 -23.13 3.37 34.43
N ASP A 1058 -23.48 4.20 35.43
CA ASP A 1058 -22.59 4.99 36.29
C ASP A 1058 -21.78 6.12 35.61
N ALA A 1059 -22.00 6.37 34.30
CA ALA A 1059 -21.53 7.59 33.64
C ALA A 1059 -22.53 8.74 33.89
N ILE A 1060 -22.08 9.80 34.55
CA ILE A 1060 -22.91 10.88 35.09
C ILE A 1060 -22.49 12.23 34.50
N VAL A 1061 -23.49 13.00 34.06
CA VAL A 1061 -23.33 14.43 33.73
C VAL A 1061 -24.02 15.26 34.79
N LEU A 1062 -23.25 16.09 35.49
CA LEU A 1062 -23.78 17.16 36.32
C LEU A 1062 -23.93 18.45 35.50
N GLN A 1063 -25.05 19.14 35.66
CA GLN A 1063 -25.29 20.47 35.09
C GLN A 1063 -25.41 21.50 36.21
N ARG A 1064 -24.76 22.64 36.05
CA ARG A 1064 -24.90 23.78 36.98
C ARG A 1064 -26.33 24.33 36.93
N LYS A 1065 -26.96 24.52 38.09
CA LYS A 1065 -28.29 25.14 38.19
C LYS A 1065 -28.19 26.61 37.75
N ALA A 1066 -29.14 27.08 36.96
CA ALA A 1066 -29.26 28.49 36.62
C ALA A 1066 -29.35 29.30 37.92
N THR A 1067 -28.49 30.33 38.06
CA THR A 1067 -28.65 31.30 39.14
C THR A 1067 -29.89 32.13 38.78
N GLY A 1068 -30.94 32.00 39.59
CA GLY A 1068 -32.16 32.79 39.46
C GLY A 1068 -31.95 34.24 39.86
#